data_AF-A0A957CSD0-F1
#
_entry.id   AF-A0A957CSD0-F1
#
_cell.length_a   1.000
_cell.length_b   1.000
_cell.length_c   1.000
_cell.angle_alpha   90.00
_cell.angle_beta   90.00
_cell.angle_gamma   90.00
#
_symmetry.space_group_name_H-M   'P 1'
#
loop_
_entity.id
_entity.type
_entity.pdbx_description
1 polymer ?
#
loop_
_entity_poly.entity_id
_entity_poly.type
_entity_poly.pdbx_seq_one_letter_code
_entity_poly.pdbx_strand_id
1 'polypeptide(L)'
;MSEFKFEAWPTEYRSINQYFGANPQNYAQFGLPGHEGIDIMAPTGSKVFAVAPGRISMVRTNPEGHNYGIHVRIDHVDNYQTIYAHLKQARVHVGQQVQAGDLLGLANDTGNSFGSHLHLTLKKKNETYKNWPFNIFDPTPYLLPLLGFQKPAGPYTDGWAYTAGITLVGELAQANSGGINLRKSPSVYGQLIDLVPGGTIMILTGSKQGQYTAVKVPNAALKNAPTPEPTDPTPPPTTTSPTVDGWAYASYLTRNGDQAVVGQYGINLRATPDRQGTNMGLVRGGSTITVTGKVQGDYLPVRVRRSDFSGPINVPDIVVPPQPEDDDDMILGWAFTQNLTINGKQVVSGRFGTNLRSRPNRTGQRIALYPEGTVGKLAGLTKGEYTPVRVARKLLQNVVGKLPAVQQPEPLPEDEEPKPPQPIHDTTPGWAFTAAITISGGMANAGLYGINLRNAPKRDGENIGFVPADASMLVTGQAQGEYTPVRVDDDILERPFTPKPTDPVVGDPPDPEPQPIGHAAIGLHASADPTITDAEVAEFKAMRPGMIKVLSFHNPDGVRKLAKNHPNVSWVVRAFLDFRSPNGTRTISPNQFLNDTINDVRRTLNIIGSGKDVVVELHNEPNLVPEGLSGAWQDGATFAQWWLEVLRLYRQALPGMRFIYPGLSPGSEVRGIKQDHIQFVEASRAAVEAADGLGIHTYWSNVYPMQRAVDVLDDYISRFRFKPIWITEASNNKSGTSAFRKAQQYLDFWQEIQQRPTVRGVTYFVASASDPNFQEEVWVGRGIGARIGRR
;
A
#
# COMPACT_ATOMS: atom_id res chain seq x y z
N MET A 1 30.24 -24.32 15.88
CA MET A 1 29.59 -24.72 14.62
C MET A 1 28.30 -23.92 14.51
N SER A 2 28.05 -23.30 13.37
CA SER A 2 26.86 -22.46 13.16
C SER A 2 25.61 -23.34 13.04
N GLU A 3 24.58 -23.03 13.82
CA GLU A 3 23.25 -23.62 13.70
C GLU A 3 22.66 -23.41 12.30
N PHE A 4 21.98 -24.42 11.75
CA PHE A 4 21.28 -24.29 10.47
C PHE A 4 20.23 -23.18 10.49
N LYS A 5 20.37 -22.20 9.59
CA LYS A 5 19.41 -21.10 9.39
C LYS A 5 19.37 -20.72 7.92
N PHE A 6 18.26 -20.11 7.50
CA PHE A 6 18.25 -19.43 6.21
C PHE A 6 18.86 -18.04 6.40
N GLU A 7 19.77 -17.67 5.51
CA GLU A 7 20.54 -16.43 5.52
C GLU A 7 20.19 -15.52 4.34
N ALA A 8 19.56 -16.07 3.29
CA ALA A 8 19.15 -15.33 2.11
C ALA A 8 17.74 -15.69 1.65
N TRP A 9 17.04 -14.71 1.09
CA TRP A 9 15.74 -14.93 0.46
C TRP A 9 15.94 -15.59 -0.92
N PRO A 10 15.17 -16.64 -1.29
CA PRO A 10 15.50 -17.50 -2.42
C PRO A 10 15.11 -16.95 -3.81
N THR A 11 14.48 -15.78 -3.90
CA THR A 11 14.08 -15.18 -5.19
C THR A 11 14.27 -13.66 -5.19
N GLU A 12 14.03 -12.99 -6.32
CA GLU A 12 13.99 -11.53 -6.41
C GLU A 12 12.67 -10.93 -5.87
N TYR A 13 11.69 -11.76 -5.49
CA TYR A 13 10.34 -11.34 -5.09
C TYR A 13 9.98 -11.86 -3.70
N ARG A 14 9.53 -10.98 -2.81
CA ARG A 14 9.26 -11.29 -1.40
C ARG A 14 7.77 -11.56 -1.13
N SER A 15 7.15 -12.40 -1.96
CA SER A 15 5.74 -12.77 -1.85
C SER A 15 5.58 -14.29 -1.87
N ILE A 16 4.78 -14.82 -0.94
CA ILE A 16 4.43 -16.24 -0.85
C ILE A 16 3.05 -16.44 -1.49
N ASN A 17 2.99 -17.27 -2.52
CA ASN A 17 1.76 -17.62 -3.23
C ASN A 17 1.01 -18.74 -2.52
N GLN A 18 1.73 -19.69 -1.91
CA GLN A 18 1.13 -20.82 -1.21
C GLN A 18 2.01 -21.30 -0.05
N TYR A 19 1.40 -21.48 1.13
CA TYR A 19 2.10 -21.89 2.35
C TYR A 19 2.22 -23.41 2.49
N PHE A 20 3.11 -23.85 3.39
CA PHE A 20 3.23 -25.23 3.82
C PHE A 20 1.90 -25.74 4.43
N GLY A 21 1.49 -26.95 4.06
CA GLY A 21 0.23 -27.56 4.50
C GLY A 21 -1.03 -27.04 3.81
N ALA A 22 -0.94 -26.07 2.90
CA ALA A 22 -2.11 -25.53 2.19
C ALA A 22 -2.77 -26.57 1.26
N ASN A 23 -4.08 -26.38 0.99
CA ASN A 23 -4.90 -27.16 0.05
C ASN A 23 -4.82 -28.70 0.22
N PRO A 24 -5.03 -29.27 1.42
CA PRO A 24 -4.86 -30.71 1.69
C PRO A 24 -5.63 -31.63 0.74
N GLN A 25 -6.79 -31.17 0.23
CA GLN A 25 -7.59 -31.91 -0.73
C GLN A 25 -6.87 -32.12 -2.06
N ASN A 26 -6.06 -31.15 -2.50
CA ASN A 26 -5.32 -31.22 -3.76
C ASN A 26 -4.09 -32.13 -3.65
N TYR A 27 -3.49 -32.24 -2.46
CA TYR A 27 -2.25 -33.00 -2.24
C TYR A 27 -2.47 -34.42 -1.70
N ALA A 28 -3.69 -34.75 -1.27
CA ALA A 28 -4.05 -36.10 -0.84
C ALA A 28 -3.75 -37.17 -1.91
N GLN A 29 -3.90 -36.82 -3.20
CA GLN A 29 -3.57 -37.72 -4.32
C GLN A 29 -2.08 -38.10 -4.38
N PHE A 30 -1.20 -37.33 -3.74
CA PHE A 30 0.25 -37.61 -3.63
C PHE A 30 0.63 -38.24 -2.28
N GLY A 31 -0.37 -38.62 -1.46
CA GLY A 31 -0.15 -39.16 -0.12
C GLY A 31 0.37 -38.12 0.88
N LEU A 32 0.15 -36.84 0.60
CA LEU A 32 0.61 -35.73 1.43
C LEU A 32 -0.56 -35.11 2.21
N PRO A 33 -0.34 -34.69 3.47
CA PRO A 33 -1.37 -34.04 4.28
C PRO A 33 -1.66 -32.59 3.86
N GLY A 34 -0.96 -32.08 2.83
CA GLY A 34 -1.03 -30.71 2.33
C GLY A 34 0.18 -30.40 1.46
N HIS A 35 0.31 -29.14 1.04
CA HIS A 35 1.46 -28.67 0.28
C HIS A 35 2.79 -28.88 1.02
N GLU A 36 3.73 -29.61 0.44
CA GLU A 36 4.96 -30.06 1.13
C GLU A 36 6.09 -29.04 1.19
N GLY A 37 5.86 -27.83 0.69
CA GLY A 37 6.85 -26.76 0.68
C GLY A 37 6.18 -25.40 0.77
N ILE A 38 6.85 -24.39 0.24
CA ILE A 38 6.32 -23.03 0.11
C ILE A 38 6.52 -22.56 -1.32
N ASP A 39 5.45 -22.01 -1.91
CA ASP A 39 5.50 -21.45 -3.25
C ASP A 39 5.70 -19.95 -3.15
N ILE A 40 6.78 -19.47 -3.75
CA ILE A 40 7.21 -18.08 -3.72
C ILE A 40 7.06 -17.51 -5.12
N MET A 41 6.47 -16.32 -5.24
CA MET A 41 6.30 -15.61 -6.50
C MET A 41 7.64 -15.53 -7.24
N ALA A 42 7.67 -16.02 -8.48
CA ALA A 42 8.86 -15.94 -9.32
C ALA A 42 8.43 -16.09 -10.79
N PRO A 43 8.15 -14.97 -11.49
CA PRO A 43 7.88 -14.98 -12.93
C PRO A 43 8.96 -15.70 -13.72
N THR A 44 8.62 -16.21 -14.91
CA THR A 44 9.54 -17.00 -15.73
C THR A 44 10.83 -16.22 -15.98
N GLY A 45 11.97 -16.85 -15.67
CA GLY A 45 13.28 -16.24 -15.82
C GLY A 45 13.81 -15.51 -14.58
N SER A 46 13.03 -15.39 -13.50
CA SER A 46 13.48 -14.81 -12.23
C SER A 46 14.63 -15.61 -11.63
N LYS A 47 15.59 -14.95 -11.00
CA LYS A 47 16.72 -15.64 -10.36
C LYS A 47 16.29 -16.39 -9.10
N VAL A 48 16.78 -17.60 -8.94
CA VAL A 48 16.60 -18.44 -7.75
C VAL A 48 17.94 -18.57 -7.03
N PHE A 49 17.95 -18.27 -5.74
CA PHE A 49 19.15 -18.22 -4.90
C PHE A 49 19.12 -19.29 -3.80
N ALA A 50 20.30 -19.73 -3.36
CA ALA A 50 20.43 -20.59 -2.20
C ALA A 50 20.03 -19.85 -0.91
N VAL A 51 19.18 -20.45 -0.08
CA VAL A 51 18.77 -19.84 1.20
C VAL A 51 19.84 -19.95 2.27
N ALA A 52 20.75 -20.93 2.17
CA ALA A 52 21.76 -21.24 3.17
C ALA A 52 23.00 -21.85 2.51
N PRO A 53 24.20 -21.74 3.13
CA PRO A 53 25.39 -22.40 2.63
C PRO A 53 25.23 -23.92 2.60
N GLY A 54 25.77 -24.58 1.59
CA GLY A 54 25.69 -26.03 1.46
C GLY A 54 26.30 -26.59 0.19
N ARG A 55 26.12 -27.89 -0.01
CA ARG A 55 26.63 -28.62 -1.16
C ARG A 55 25.49 -29.10 -2.04
N ILE A 56 25.54 -28.80 -3.34
CA ILE A 56 24.55 -29.29 -4.30
C ILE A 56 24.59 -30.83 -4.33
N SER A 57 23.53 -31.48 -3.86
CA SER A 57 23.42 -32.94 -3.79
C SER A 57 22.72 -33.53 -5.02
N MET A 58 21.91 -32.73 -5.72
CA MET A 58 21.24 -33.17 -6.94
C MET A 58 20.95 -31.98 -7.86
N VAL A 59 21.07 -32.21 -9.16
CA VAL A 59 20.59 -31.32 -10.22
C VAL A 59 19.82 -32.17 -11.21
N ARG A 60 18.53 -31.87 -11.40
CA ARG A 60 17.70 -32.49 -12.44
C ARG A 60 17.41 -31.45 -13.51
N THR A 61 17.72 -31.78 -14.75
CA THR A 61 17.60 -30.87 -15.90
C THR A 61 16.44 -31.21 -16.85
N ASN A 62 15.79 -32.36 -16.68
CA ASN A 62 14.62 -32.73 -17.46
C ASN A 62 13.37 -31.97 -16.95
N PRO A 63 12.63 -31.24 -17.79
CA PRO A 63 11.39 -30.55 -17.37
C PRO A 63 10.21 -31.50 -17.10
N GLU A 64 10.21 -32.71 -17.65
CA GLU A 64 9.10 -33.66 -17.55
C GLU A 64 9.47 -34.88 -16.71
N GLY A 65 8.50 -35.72 -16.32
CA GLY A 65 8.73 -37.01 -15.66
C GLY A 65 9.07 -36.96 -14.16
N HIS A 66 8.94 -35.81 -13.51
CA HIS A 66 8.99 -35.67 -12.05
C HIS A 66 8.16 -34.44 -11.62
N ASN A 67 7.46 -34.51 -10.48
CA ASN A 67 6.55 -33.45 -10.02
C ASN A 67 7.25 -32.09 -9.87
N TYR A 68 8.48 -32.06 -9.37
CA TYR A 68 9.31 -30.84 -9.30
C TYR A 68 9.88 -30.33 -10.62
N GLY A 69 9.74 -31.06 -11.73
CA GLY A 69 10.35 -30.70 -13.02
C GLY A 69 11.87 -30.59 -12.93
N ILE A 70 12.43 -29.50 -13.47
CA ILE A 70 13.83 -29.12 -13.28
C ILE A 70 13.99 -28.60 -11.85
N HIS A 71 14.95 -29.16 -11.11
CA HIS A 71 15.14 -28.78 -9.72
C HIS A 71 16.58 -28.98 -9.24
N VAL A 72 16.93 -28.27 -8.18
CA VAL A 72 18.22 -28.35 -7.48
C VAL A 72 17.96 -28.76 -6.04
N ARG A 73 18.81 -29.65 -5.50
CA ARG A 73 18.81 -30.00 -4.07
C ARG A 73 20.15 -29.64 -3.44
N ILE A 74 20.10 -29.11 -2.22
CA ILE A 74 21.28 -28.68 -1.48
C ILE A 74 21.28 -29.39 -0.13
N ASP A 75 22.35 -30.11 0.16
CA ASP A 75 22.62 -30.64 1.50
C ASP A 75 23.34 -29.58 2.33
N HIS A 76 22.82 -29.33 3.53
CA HIS A 76 23.32 -28.34 4.47
C HIS A 76 23.90 -29.01 5.71
N VAL A 77 24.38 -28.19 6.65
CA VAL A 77 24.72 -28.64 8.01
C VAL A 77 23.48 -29.20 8.74
N ASP A 78 23.71 -29.89 9.85
CA ASP A 78 22.66 -30.47 10.71
C ASP A 78 21.66 -31.39 9.98
N ASN A 79 22.13 -32.05 8.90
CA ASN A 79 21.36 -32.97 8.06
C ASN A 79 20.14 -32.35 7.35
N TYR A 80 20.08 -31.02 7.23
CA TYR A 80 19.05 -30.36 6.45
C TYR A 80 19.31 -30.48 4.95
N GLN A 81 18.22 -30.49 4.17
CA GLN A 81 18.26 -30.43 2.73
C GLN A 81 17.16 -29.48 2.22
N THR A 82 17.51 -28.59 1.29
CA THR A 82 16.52 -27.77 0.58
C THR A 82 16.34 -28.23 -0.86
N ILE A 83 15.13 -28.09 -1.40
CA ILE A 83 14.78 -28.42 -2.79
C ILE A 83 14.20 -27.17 -3.44
N TYR A 84 14.73 -26.78 -4.61
CA TYR A 84 14.30 -25.64 -5.40
C TYR A 84 13.74 -26.16 -6.73
N ALA A 85 12.44 -26.07 -6.91
CA ALA A 85 11.71 -26.74 -7.99
C ALA A 85 11.09 -25.78 -9.01
N HIS A 86 10.51 -26.35 -10.07
CA HIS A 86 9.88 -25.66 -11.19
C HIS A 86 10.83 -24.73 -11.97
N LEU A 87 12.12 -25.07 -12.04
CA LEU A 87 13.11 -24.20 -12.67
C LEU A 87 12.99 -24.21 -14.21
N LYS A 88 13.33 -23.09 -14.85
CA LYS A 88 13.63 -23.04 -16.29
C LYS A 88 14.91 -23.78 -16.63
N GLN A 89 15.92 -23.61 -15.77
CA GLN A 89 17.26 -24.18 -15.91
C GLN A 89 17.99 -24.09 -14.58
N ALA A 90 18.81 -25.09 -14.28
CA ALA A 90 19.82 -25.02 -13.23
C ALA A 90 21.09 -24.36 -13.77
N ARG A 91 21.74 -23.54 -12.94
CA ARG A 91 23.01 -22.85 -13.21
C ARG A 91 24.16 -23.39 -12.35
N VAL A 92 23.93 -24.52 -11.70
CA VAL A 92 24.87 -25.21 -10.80
C VAL A 92 25.00 -26.68 -11.18
N HIS A 93 26.01 -27.35 -10.64
CA HIS A 93 26.27 -28.77 -10.88
C HIS A 93 26.40 -29.55 -9.57
N VAL A 94 26.17 -30.86 -9.63
CA VAL A 94 26.27 -31.75 -8.45
C VAL A 94 27.67 -31.67 -7.85
N GLY A 95 27.72 -31.49 -6.53
CA GLY A 95 28.94 -31.37 -5.74
C GLY A 95 29.48 -29.95 -5.58
N GLN A 96 28.92 -28.96 -6.28
CA GLN A 96 29.27 -27.56 -6.10
C GLN A 96 28.96 -27.10 -4.67
N GLN A 97 29.90 -26.36 -4.06
CA GLN A 97 29.64 -25.63 -2.81
C GLN A 97 29.00 -24.29 -3.15
N VAL A 98 27.97 -23.91 -2.41
CA VAL A 98 27.26 -22.63 -2.56
C VAL A 98 27.13 -21.93 -1.21
N GLN A 99 27.18 -20.62 -1.23
CA GLN A 99 26.83 -19.75 -0.12
C GLN A 99 25.37 -19.31 -0.21
N ALA A 100 24.81 -18.82 0.89
CA ALA A 100 23.51 -18.16 0.82
C ALA A 100 23.55 -16.97 -0.14
N GLY A 101 22.54 -16.83 -0.99
CA GLY A 101 22.47 -15.80 -2.03
C GLY A 101 23.09 -16.20 -3.38
N ASP A 102 23.79 -17.33 -3.47
CA ASP A 102 24.36 -17.79 -4.74
C ASP A 102 23.25 -18.20 -5.72
N LEU A 103 23.42 -17.85 -7.00
CA LEU A 103 22.48 -18.17 -8.06
C LEU A 103 22.47 -19.67 -8.36
N LEU A 104 21.31 -20.30 -8.16
CA LEU A 104 21.07 -21.72 -8.43
C LEU A 104 20.50 -21.97 -9.82
N GLY A 105 19.70 -21.05 -10.33
CA GLY A 105 18.90 -21.27 -11.54
C GLY A 105 17.95 -20.13 -11.82
N LEU A 106 17.08 -20.33 -12.82
CA LEU A 106 15.99 -19.41 -13.11
C LEU A 106 14.65 -20.12 -12.90
N ALA A 107 13.63 -19.44 -12.38
CA ALA A 107 12.29 -19.99 -12.16
C ALA A 107 11.49 -20.13 -13.47
N ASN A 108 10.54 -21.08 -13.49
CA ASN A 108 9.54 -21.29 -14.54
C ASN A 108 8.36 -22.12 -13.97
N ASP A 109 7.72 -22.94 -14.82
CA ASP A 109 6.56 -23.79 -14.53
C ASP A 109 6.78 -25.27 -14.89
N THR A 110 8.04 -25.76 -14.93
CA THR A 110 8.30 -27.16 -15.32
C THR A 110 7.80 -28.16 -14.28
N GLY A 111 7.43 -29.37 -14.68
CA GLY A 111 6.87 -30.38 -13.79
C GLY A 111 5.38 -30.16 -13.55
N ASN A 112 4.90 -30.46 -12.33
CA ASN A 112 3.50 -30.29 -11.96
C ASN A 112 3.28 -28.90 -11.35
N SER A 113 3.13 -27.89 -12.22
CA SER A 113 2.90 -26.50 -11.84
C SER A 113 1.81 -25.87 -12.72
N PHE A 114 1.01 -24.96 -12.15
CA PHE A 114 -0.06 -24.23 -12.85
C PHE A 114 0.33 -22.80 -13.26
N GLY A 115 1.59 -22.41 -13.05
CA GLY A 115 2.11 -21.09 -13.39
C GLY A 115 3.50 -20.85 -12.79
N SER A 116 4.23 -19.86 -13.29
CA SER A 116 5.63 -19.66 -12.88
C SER A 116 5.79 -19.24 -11.42
N HIS A 117 6.54 -20.01 -10.64
CA HIS A 117 6.90 -19.73 -9.25
C HIS A 117 8.14 -20.53 -8.83
N LEU A 118 8.68 -20.26 -7.64
CA LEU A 118 9.64 -21.15 -6.98
C LEU A 118 8.91 -21.98 -5.93
N HIS A 119 8.96 -23.30 -6.04
CA HIS A 119 8.60 -24.20 -4.93
C HIS A 119 9.86 -24.53 -4.12
N LEU A 120 9.82 -24.26 -2.81
CA LEU A 120 10.89 -24.52 -1.86
C LEU A 120 10.45 -25.55 -0.81
N THR A 121 11.09 -26.72 -0.81
CA THR A 121 10.90 -27.75 0.22
C THR A 121 12.07 -27.73 1.21
N LEU A 122 11.79 -27.91 2.51
CA LEU A 122 12.80 -28.20 3.52
C LEU A 122 12.65 -29.65 4.00
N LYS A 123 13.78 -30.33 4.16
CA LYS A 123 13.85 -31.68 4.71
C LYS A 123 14.91 -31.75 5.79
N LYS A 124 14.75 -32.66 6.74
CA LYS A 124 15.78 -32.98 7.74
C LYS A 124 15.99 -34.48 7.80
N LYS A 125 17.13 -34.99 7.32
CA LYS A 125 17.33 -36.44 7.19
C LYS A 125 17.21 -37.11 8.56
N ASN A 126 16.51 -38.24 8.59
CA ASN A 126 16.27 -39.08 9.78
C ASN A 126 15.35 -38.48 10.85
N GLU A 127 14.57 -37.45 10.53
CA GLU A 127 13.59 -36.87 11.45
C GLU A 127 12.22 -36.73 10.77
N THR A 128 11.14 -36.95 11.53
CA THR A 128 9.76 -36.83 11.07
C THR A 128 9.08 -35.67 11.79
N TYR A 129 8.59 -34.67 11.06
CA TYR A 129 7.92 -33.50 11.63
C TYR A 129 6.41 -33.69 11.69
N LYS A 130 5.80 -33.64 12.89
CA LYS A 130 4.33 -33.56 13.12
C LYS A 130 3.45 -34.39 12.16
N ASN A 131 3.89 -35.62 11.82
CA ASN A 131 3.25 -36.57 10.90
C ASN A 131 3.41 -36.34 9.38
N TRP A 132 4.37 -35.54 8.94
CA TRP A 132 4.70 -35.39 7.52
C TRP A 132 5.59 -36.53 7.01
N PRO A 133 5.28 -37.15 5.86
CA PRO A 133 6.09 -38.22 5.30
C PRO A 133 7.42 -37.70 4.73
N PHE A 134 8.31 -38.62 4.35
CA PHE A 134 9.56 -38.34 3.62
C PHE A 134 10.52 -37.35 4.29
N ASN A 135 10.47 -37.17 5.61
CA ASN A 135 11.32 -36.26 6.37
C ASN A 135 11.15 -34.77 5.99
N ILE A 136 9.95 -34.41 5.52
CA ILE A 136 9.61 -33.03 5.15
C ILE A 136 9.35 -32.19 6.40
N PHE A 137 9.89 -30.97 6.41
CA PHE A 137 9.76 -29.98 7.48
C PHE A 137 9.15 -28.71 6.93
N ASP A 138 8.43 -27.98 7.79
CA ASP A 138 7.91 -26.66 7.47
C ASP A 138 9.08 -25.66 7.28
N PRO A 139 9.31 -25.12 6.07
CA PRO A 139 10.38 -24.14 5.83
C PRO A 139 10.05 -22.76 6.41
N THR A 140 8.79 -22.50 6.75
CA THR A 140 8.28 -21.18 7.12
C THR A 140 9.05 -20.55 8.29
N PRO A 141 9.28 -21.24 9.42
CA PRO A 141 10.01 -20.66 10.56
C PRO A 141 11.43 -20.17 10.22
N TYR A 142 12.07 -20.75 9.20
CA TYR A 142 13.41 -20.37 8.77
C TYR A 142 13.38 -19.17 7.80
N LEU A 143 12.32 -19.03 7.00
CA LEU A 143 12.13 -17.89 6.09
C LEU A 143 11.66 -16.61 6.79
N LEU A 144 10.85 -16.73 7.85
CA LEU A 144 10.23 -15.61 8.52
C LEU A 144 11.19 -14.56 9.11
N PRO A 145 12.32 -14.93 9.73
CA PRO A 145 13.30 -13.95 10.18
C PRO A 145 13.85 -13.08 9.04
N LEU A 146 13.96 -13.63 7.82
CA LEU A 146 14.41 -12.89 6.63
C LEU A 146 13.35 -11.90 6.09
N LEU A 147 12.12 -11.98 6.62
CA LEU A 147 11.03 -11.03 6.43
C LEU A 147 10.80 -10.12 7.65
N GLY A 148 11.61 -10.27 8.72
CA GLY A 148 11.48 -9.46 9.96
C GLY A 148 10.43 -9.95 10.96
N PHE A 149 9.91 -11.18 10.83
CA PHE A 149 8.92 -11.75 11.74
C PHE A 149 9.61 -12.46 12.93
N GLN A 150 9.65 -11.80 14.08
CA GLN A 150 10.16 -12.38 15.34
C GLN A 150 9.02 -12.66 16.32
N LYS A 151 9.18 -13.70 17.15
CA LYS A 151 8.25 -13.96 18.27
C LYS A 151 8.28 -12.74 19.21
N PRO A 152 7.13 -12.10 19.49
CA PRO A 152 7.10 -10.90 20.31
C PRO A 152 7.55 -11.20 21.74
N ALA A 153 8.23 -10.26 22.40
CA ALA A 153 8.53 -10.36 23.82
C ALA A 153 7.27 -10.08 24.67
N GLY A 154 7.20 -10.72 25.84
CA GLY A 154 6.11 -10.49 26.80
C GLY A 154 6.30 -9.20 27.61
N PRO A 155 5.36 -8.85 28.51
CA PRO A 155 4.17 -9.61 28.92
C PRO A 155 3.08 -9.65 27.83
N TYR A 156 2.17 -10.62 27.94
CA TYR A 156 1.10 -10.86 26.95
C TYR A 156 -0.29 -10.77 27.58
N THR A 157 -1.27 -10.47 26.73
CA THR A 157 -2.69 -10.58 27.03
C THR A 157 -3.27 -11.73 26.22
N ASP A 158 -3.91 -12.68 26.90
CA ASP A 158 -4.62 -13.79 26.28
C ASP A 158 -5.96 -13.32 25.70
N GLY A 159 -6.34 -13.86 24.54
CA GLY A 159 -7.66 -13.63 23.98
C GLY A 159 -7.93 -14.43 22.70
N TRP A 160 -9.00 -14.06 22.02
CA TRP A 160 -9.49 -14.71 20.81
C TRP A 160 -9.51 -13.72 19.65
N ALA A 161 -8.88 -14.10 18.55
CA ALA A 161 -8.85 -13.34 17.29
C ALA A 161 -9.68 -14.05 16.23
N TYR A 162 -10.37 -13.30 15.37
CA TYR A 162 -11.14 -13.88 14.26
C TYR A 162 -10.18 -14.50 13.24
N THR A 163 -10.36 -15.79 12.92
CA THR A 163 -9.39 -16.59 12.17
C THR A 163 -9.09 -16.02 10.78
N ALA A 164 -10.10 -15.45 10.09
CA ALA A 164 -9.89 -14.86 8.76
C ALA A 164 -9.16 -13.51 8.80
N GLY A 165 -9.09 -12.87 9.98
CA GLY A 165 -8.40 -11.60 10.19
C GLY A 165 -6.95 -11.75 10.64
N ILE A 166 -6.44 -12.98 10.69
CA ILE A 166 -5.04 -13.27 11.02
C ILE A 166 -4.44 -14.17 9.97
N THR A 167 -3.20 -13.88 9.58
CA THR A 167 -2.39 -14.78 8.78
C THR A 167 -1.68 -15.74 9.71
N LEU A 168 -2.01 -17.02 9.63
CA LEU A 168 -1.42 -18.07 10.45
C LEU A 168 -0.05 -18.44 9.91
N VAL A 169 0.95 -18.45 10.79
CA VAL A 169 2.34 -18.70 10.42
C VAL A 169 3.04 -19.54 11.50
N GLY A 170 2.96 -20.87 11.37
CA GLY A 170 3.53 -21.79 12.36
C GLY A 170 2.86 -21.65 13.74
N GLU A 171 3.63 -21.30 14.77
CA GLU A 171 3.13 -21.00 16.13
C GLU A 171 2.75 -19.53 16.33
N LEU A 172 2.89 -18.71 15.28
CA LEU A 172 2.60 -17.29 15.31
C LEU A 172 1.39 -16.99 14.42
N ALA A 173 0.80 -15.84 14.68
CA ALA A 173 -0.22 -15.26 13.83
C ALA A 173 0.11 -13.78 13.63
N GLN A 174 -0.02 -13.29 12.41
CA GLN A 174 0.06 -11.85 12.17
C GLN A 174 -1.36 -11.30 11.98
N ALA A 175 -1.68 -10.23 12.69
CA ALA A 175 -2.90 -9.48 12.41
C ALA A 175 -2.83 -8.93 10.98
N ASN A 176 -3.85 -9.17 10.16
CA ASN A 176 -3.87 -8.64 8.80
C ASN A 176 -3.75 -7.11 8.81
N SER A 177 -3.43 -6.49 7.67
CA SER A 177 -3.13 -5.05 7.56
C SER A 177 -4.18 -4.11 8.19
N GLY A 178 -5.42 -4.59 8.37
CA GLY A 178 -6.50 -3.86 9.04
C GLY A 178 -6.54 -3.92 10.58
N GLY A 179 -5.66 -4.69 11.22
CA GLY A 179 -5.76 -5.02 12.64
C GLY A 179 -6.84 -6.06 12.93
N ILE A 180 -6.89 -6.53 14.18
CA ILE A 180 -7.84 -7.56 14.60
C ILE A 180 -8.38 -7.29 16.00
N ASN A 181 -9.68 -7.49 16.21
CA ASN A 181 -10.27 -7.41 17.54
C ASN A 181 -9.83 -8.61 18.38
N LEU A 182 -9.22 -8.34 19.53
CA LEU A 182 -8.92 -9.33 20.56
C LEU A 182 -10.08 -9.41 21.54
N ARG A 183 -10.69 -10.59 21.73
CA ARG A 183 -11.87 -10.77 22.58
C ARG A 183 -11.63 -11.75 23.71
N LYS A 184 -12.38 -11.62 24.81
CA LYS A 184 -12.30 -12.55 25.96
C LYS A 184 -12.87 -13.95 25.66
N SER A 185 -13.73 -14.09 24.65
CA SER A 185 -14.35 -15.35 24.25
C SER A 185 -14.46 -15.48 22.72
N PRO A 186 -14.53 -16.72 22.17
CA PRO A 186 -14.55 -17.00 20.73
C PRO A 186 -15.92 -16.70 20.08
N SER A 187 -16.37 -15.47 20.19
CA SER A 187 -17.67 -15.01 19.69
C SER A 187 -17.61 -13.56 19.28
N VAL A 188 -18.42 -13.18 18.28
CA VAL A 188 -18.58 -11.78 17.87
C VAL A 188 -19.16 -10.92 19.00
N TYR A 189 -19.93 -11.54 19.89
CA TYR A 189 -20.48 -10.92 21.11
C TYR A 189 -19.52 -11.00 22.30
N GLY A 190 -18.37 -11.66 22.17
CA GLY A 190 -17.37 -11.71 23.23
C GLY A 190 -16.85 -10.32 23.56
N GLN A 191 -16.71 -10.01 24.85
CA GLN A 191 -16.22 -8.71 25.31
C GLN A 191 -14.89 -8.37 24.61
N LEU A 192 -14.83 -7.19 23.99
CA LEU A 192 -13.61 -6.68 23.38
C LEU A 192 -12.58 -6.41 24.49
N ILE A 193 -11.39 -6.97 24.34
CA ILE A 193 -10.23 -6.64 25.18
C ILE A 193 -9.57 -5.39 24.60
N ASP A 194 -9.18 -5.45 23.33
CA ASP A 194 -8.55 -4.34 22.61
C ASP A 194 -8.54 -4.60 21.09
N LEU A 195 -8.16 -3.58 20.31
CA LEU A 195 -7.83 -3.71 18.90
C LEU A 195 -6.32 -3.94 18.75
N VAL A 196 -5.95 -5.10 18.23
CA VAL A 196 -4.56 -5.42 17.87
C VAL A 196 -4.22 -4.72 16.55
N PRO A 197 -3.16 -3.90 16.47
CA PRO A 197 -2.76 -3.23 15.23
C PRO A 197 -2.41 -4.20 14.10
N GLY A 198 -2.67 -3.80 12.86
CA GLY A 198 -2.30 -4.60 11.69
C GLY A 198 -0.79 -4.80 11.59
N GLY A 199 -0.37 -5.99 11.17
CA GLY A 199 1.04 -6.39 11.15
C GLY A 199 1.58 -6.90 12.49
N THR A 200 0.83 -6.76 13.60
CA THR A 200 1.26 -7.25 14.92
C THR A 200 1.41 -8.77 14.91
N ILE A 201 2.58 -9.23 15.35
CA ILE A 201 2.84 -10.65 15.55
C ILE A 201 2.29 -11.08 16.92
N MET A 202 1.51 -12.15 16.92
CA MET A 202 0.87 -12.76 18.07
C MET A 202 1.31 -14.22 18.16
N ILE A 203 1.15 -14.82 19.32
CA ILE A 203 1.49 -16.22 19.56
C ILE A 203 0.20 -17.03 19.58
N LEU A 204 0.12 -18.14 18.85
CA LEU A 204 -1.02 -19.05 18.91
C LEU A 204 -0.95 -19.87 20.20
N THR A 205 -2.04 -19.92 20.97
CA THR A 205 -2.06 -20.56 22.30
C THR A 205 -2.98 -21.76 22.43
N GLY A 206 -3.78 -22.08 21.41
CA GLY A 206 -4.66 -23.23 21.46
C GLY A 206 -5.54 -23.42 20.22
N SER A 207 -6.48 -24.36 20.33
CA SER A 207 -7.35 -24.81 19.24
C SER A 207 -8.38 -23.75 18.81
N LYS A 208 -8.67 -23.73 17.51
CA LYS A 208 -9.74 -22.92 16.91
C LYS A 208 -11.11 -23.34 17.46
N GLN A 209 -11.93 -22.37 17.82
CA GLN A 209 -13.34 -22.57 18.18
C GLN A 209 -14.23 -21.71 17.27
N GLY A 210 -15.05 -22.37 16.45
CA GLY A 210 -15.83 -21.69 15.42
C GLY A 210 -14.93 -20.90 14.45
N GLN A 211 -15.17 -19.61 14.31
CA GLN A 211 -14.37 -18.70 13.47
C GLN A 211 -13.29 -17.93 14.25
N TYR A 212 -12.95 -18.36 15.47
CA TYR A 212 -11.99 -17.69 16.34
C TYR A 212 -10.82 -18.60 16.72
N THR A 213 -9.65 -17.99 16.85
CA THR A 213 -8.39 -18.65 17.19
C THR A 213 -7.82 -18.02 18.46
N ALA A 214 -7.40 -18.86 19.41
CA ALA A 214 -6.80 -18.41 20.66
C ALA A 214 -5.38 -17.87 20.42
N VAL A 215 -5.11 -16.66 20.91
CA VAL A 215 -3.85 -15.94 20.72
C VAL A 215 -3.36 -15.28 22.02
N LYS A 216 -2.04 -15.11 22.13
CA LYS A 216 -1.34 -14.22 23.05
C LYS A 216 -0.85 -13.01 22.28
N VAL A 217 -1.28 -11.83 22.71
CA VAL A 217 -0.87 -10.57 22.10
C VAL A 217 0.09 -9.84 23.03
N PRO A 218 1.26 -9.37 22.56
CA PRO A 218 2.16 -8.58 23.39
C PRO A 218 1.46 -7.33 23.90
N ASN A 219 1.57 -7.06 25.21
CA ASN A 219 0.92 -5.92 25.85
C ASN A 219 1.33 -4.58 25.23
N ALA A 220 2.55 -4.48 24.70
CA ALA A 220 3.04 -3.30 23.97
C ALA A 220 2.23 -2.97 22.72
N ALA A 221 1.50 -3.94 22.15
CA ALA A 221 0.62 -3.74 21.01
C ALA A 221 -0.81 -3.35 21.42
N LEU A 222 -1.15 -3.39 22.71
CA LEU A 222 -2.48 -3.11 23.23
C LEU A 222 -2.50 -1.77 23.98
N LYS A 223 -3.53 -0.96 23.76
CA LYS A 223 -3.74 0.33 24.43
C LYS A 223 -4.18 0.19 25.88
N ASN A 224 -4.90 -0.89 26.21
CA ASN A 224 -5.55 -1.11 27.51
C ASN A 224 -4.95 -2.30 28.29
N ALA A 225 -3.70 -2.66 28.05
CA ALA A 225 -3.07 -3.82 28.70
C ALA A 225 -2.98 -3.65 30.24
N PRO A 226 -3.21 -4.73 31.03
CA PRO A 226 -2.96 -4.69 32.47
C PRO A 226 -1.47 -4.49 32.80
N THR A 227 -1.18 -3.67 33.82
CA THR A 227 0.18 -3.43 34.35
C THR A 227 0.72 -4.69 35.05
N PRO A 228 1.97 -5.13 34.79
CA PRO A 228 2.56 -6.27 35.50
C PRO A 228 3.02 -5.90 36.92
N GLU A 229 2.83 -6.80 37.89
CA GLU A 229 3.45 -6.73 39.22
C GLU A 229 4.97 -7.03 39.16
N PRO A 230 5.80 -6.38 40.01
CA PRO A 230 7.25 -6.53 39.96
C PRO A 230 7.79 -7.68 40.83
N THR A 231 8.77 -8.44 40.32
CA THR A 231 9.69 -9.26 41.14
C THR A 231 11.16 -9.12 40.68
N ASP A 232 12.06 -9.25 41.66
CA ASP A 232 13.43 -8.72 41.81
C ASP A 232 14.56 -9.54 41.09
N PRO A 233 15.80 -8.98 40.89
CA PRO A 233 16.87 -9.46 40.00
C PRO A 233 17.98 -10.27 40.72
N THR A 234 18.85 -11.03 40.02
CA THR A 234 20.29 -10.70 39.70
C THR A 234 21.07 -11.81 38.92
N PRO A 235 22.27 -11.51 38.30
CA PRO A 235 22.86 -12.08 37.06
C PRO A 235 24.24 -12.81 37.26
N PRO A 236 25.11 -13.14 36.24
CA PRO A 236 26.17 -12.22 35.69
C PRO A 236 26.71 -12.59 34.24
N PRO A 237 27.91 -12.16 33.72
CA PRO A 237 28.13 -10.90 32.98
C PRO A 237 29.01 -10.93 31.65
N THR A 238 28.72 -9.95 30.77
CA THR A 238 29.50 -9.03 29.88
C THR A 238 30.86 -9.32 29.18
N THR A 239 31.02 -8.69 27.99
CA THR A 239 32.22 -7.90 27.55
C THR A 239 31.81 -6.60 26.77
N THR A 240 32.22 -5.37 27.19
CA THR A 240 32.08 -4.09 26.41
C THR A 240 33.14 -3.00 26.78
N SER A 241 33.46 -2.08 25.85
CA SER A 241 34.47 -0.98 25.87
C SER A 241 34.40 0.02 27.06
N PRO A 242 35.48 0.67 27.55
CA PRO A 242 35.50 1.39 28.86
C PRO A 242 34.86 2.80 28.92
N THR A 243 34.52 3.44 27.79
CA THR A 243 33.89 4.79 27.75
C THR A 243 32.68 4.85 26.82
N VAL A 244 31.87 5.90 26.94
CA VAL A 244 30.60 6.08 26.20
C VAL A 244 30.45 7.55 25.77
N ASP A 245 30.14 7.77 24.49
CA ASP A 245 29.88 9.09 23.91
C ASP A 245 28.37 9.33 23.81
N GLY A 246 27.91 10.56 24.06
CA GLY A 246 26.50 10.93 23.96
C GLY A 246 26.27 12.42 24.20
N TRP A 247 25.04 12.78 24.56
CA TRP A 247 24.57 14.16 24.66
C TRP A 247 23.94 14.42 26.03
N ALA A 248 24.43 15.44 26.72
CA ALA A 248 24.03 15.80 28.08
C ALA A 248 23.28 17.15 28.07
N TYR A 249 22.24 17.29 28.90
CA TYR A 249 21.49 18.56 28.98
C TYR A 249 22.38 19.66 29.57
N ALA A 250 22.66 20.70 28.79
CA ALA A 250 23.73 21.64 29.07
C ALA A 250 23.53 22.40 30.40
N SER A 251 22.28 22.65 30.80
CA SER A 251 21.95 23.41 32.01
C SER A 251 22.24 22.69 33.34
N TYR A 252 22.58 21.39 33.31
CA TYR A 252 22.93 20.59 34.50
C TYR A 252 24.45 20.35 34.60
N LEU A 253 25.24 21.05 33.78
CA LEU A 253 26.69 20.96 33.72
C LEU A 253 27.34 22.30 34.08
N THR A 254 28.38 22.27 34.92
CA THR A 254 29.24 23.44 35.17
C THR A 254 30.51 23.30 34.33
N ARG A 255 30.74 24.22 33.38
CA ARG A 255 31.84 24.13 32.40
C ARG A 255 33.13 24.78 32.90
N ASN A 256 34.26 24.15 32.60
CA ASN A 256 35.60 24.71 32.74
C ASN A 256 36.45 24.28 31.51
N GLY A 257 36.38 25.06 30.43
CA GLY A 257 37.00 24.71 29.15
C GLY A 257 36.38 23.46 28.50
N ASP A 258 37.23 22.47 28.21
CA ASP A 258 36.87 21.19 27.58
C ASP A 258 36.36 20.14 28.59
N GLN A 259 36.31 20.49 29.88
CA GLN A 259 35.76 19.65 30.94
C GLN A 259 34.48 20.25 31.52
N ALA A 260 33.60 19.39 32.01
CA ALA A 260 32.38 19.79 32.70
C ALA A 260 32.11 18.88 33.90
N VAL A 261 31.49 19.44 34.94
CA VAL A 261 31.08 18.70 36.16
C VAL A 261 29.57 18.55 36.19
N VAL A 262 29.09 17.33 36.44
CA VAL A 262 27.66 16.99 36.54
C VAL A 262 27.09 17.49 37.86
N GLY A 263 25.94 18.15 37.83
CA GLY A 263 25.24 18.63 39.02
C GLY A 263 24.91 17.52 40.03
N GLN A 264 24.72 17.87 41.30
CA GLN A 264 24.64 16.93 42.44
C GLN A 264 23.60 15.80 42.31
N TYR A 265 22.55 15.99 41.50
CA TYR A 265 21.49 14.99 41.29
C TYR A 265 21.74 14.02 40.11
N GLY A 266 22.87 14.16 39.42
CA GLY A 266 23.19 13.36 38.23
C GLY A 266 22.51 13.85 36.95
N ILE A 267 22.84 13.25 35.81
CA ILE A 267 22.29 13.63 34.50
C ILE A 267 22.13 12.43 33.55
N ASN A 268 21.01 12.38 32.83
CA ASN A 268 20.79 11.38 31.79
C ASN A 268 21.59 11.73 30.52
N LEU A 269 22.49 10.85 30.10
CA LEU A 269 23.21 10.95 28.84
C LEU A 269 22.36 10.38 27.70
N ARG A 270 22.30 11.03 26.54
CA ARG A 270 21.41 10.63 25.41
C ARG A 270 22.17 10.35 24.13
N ALA A 271 21.62 9.50 23.26
CA ALA A 271 22.25 9.17 21.98
C ALA A 271 22.15 10.31 20.94
N THR A 272 21.17 11.22 21.10
CA THR A 272 20.95 12.39 20.24
C THR A 272 20.68 13.65 21.08
N PRO A 273 20.95 14.87 20.55
CA PRO A 273 20.88 16.15 21.25
C PRO A 273 19.46 16.69 21.48
N ASP A 274 18.55 15.86 21.98
CA ASP A 274 17.17 16.26 22.20
C ASP A 274 16.54 15.50 23.38
N ARG A 275 15.44 16.03 23.94
CA ARG A 275 14.74 15.42 25.10
C ARG A 275 14.16 14.04 24.80
N GLN A 276 14.04 13.66 23.53
CA GLN A 276 13.54 12.37 23.07
C GLN A 276 14.68 11.39 22.73
N GLY A 277 15.90 11.88 22.62
CA GLY A 277 17.09 11.09 22.34
C GLY A 277 17.25 9.96 23.34
N THR A 278 17.57 8.77 22.83
CA THR A 278 17.62 7.54 23.62
C THR A 278 18.48 7.74 24.86
N ASN A 279 17.90 7.61 26.06
CA ASN A 279 18.67 7.70 27.30
C ASN A 279 19.63 6.50 27.35
N MET A 280 20.91 6.81 27.33
CA MET A 280 22.02 5.87 27.36
C MET A 280 22.38 5.46 28.78
N GLY A 281 22.00 6.27 29.78
CA GLY A 281 22.21 5.97 31.19
C GLY A 281 22.37 7.23 32.04
N LEU A 282 22.16 7.06 33.35
CA LEU A 282 22.34 8.14 34.34
C LEU A 282 23.79 8.24 34.79
N VAL A 283 24.40 9.41 34.61
CA VAL A 283 25.75 9.75 35.10
C VAL A 283 25.65 10.30 36.53
N ARG A 284 26.54 9.87 37.43
CA ARG A 284 26.55 10.29 38.84
C ARG A 284 26.76 11.80 38.99
N GLY A 285 26.10 12.37 40.00
CA GLY A 285 26.34 13.75 40.39
C GLY A 285 27.77 13.94 40.91
N GLY A 286 28.42 15.03 40.52
CA GLY A 286 29.83 15.31 40.83
C GLY A 286 30.85 14.68 39.87
N SER A 287 30.41 13.86 38.90
CA SER A 287 31.31 13.27 37.89
C SER A 287 31.89 14.33 36.95
N THR A 288 33.17 14.19 36.61
CA THR A 288 33.85 15.01 35.60
C THR A 288 33.74 14.33 34.22
N ILE A 289 33.27 15.07 33.21
CA ILE A 289 33.02 14.59 31.85
C ILE A 289 33.70 15.50 30.82
N THR A 290 34.04 14.97 29.65
CA THR A 290 34.74 15.72 28.59
C THR A 290 33.76 16.22 27.53
N VAL A 291 33.85 17.48 27.13
CA VAL A 291 33.02 18.10 26.07
C VAL A 291 33.65 17.82 24.70
N THR A 292 32.87 17.30 23.75
CA THR A 292 33.39 16.82 22.46
C THR A 292 32.92 17.63 21.25
N GLY A 293 32.15 18.71 21.46
CA GLY A 293 31.59 19.53 20.39
C GLY A 293 30.79 20.72 20.90
N LYS A 294 30.09 21.40 19.98
CA LYS A 294 29.26 22.59 20.28
C LYS A 294 27.85 22.19 20.73
N VAL A 295 27.20 23.07 21.49
CA VAL A 295 25.80 22.88 21.94
C VAL A 295 24.87 22.79 20.73
N GLN A 296 23.92 21.85 20.77
CA GLN A 296 22.85 21.69 19.80
C GLN A 296 21.51 21.66 20.54
N GLY A 297 20.69 22.69 20.34
CA GLY A 297 19.51 22.92 21.18
C GLY A 297 19.91 23.12 22.64
N ASP A 298 19.29 22.38 23.55
CA ASP A 298 19.62 22.42 24.99
C ASP A 298 20.71 21.39 25.39
N TYR A 299 21.31 20.68 24.42
CA TYR A 299 22.16 19.53 24.67
C TYR A 299 23.60 19.77 24.21
N LEU A 300 24.56 19.23 24.97
CA LEU A 300 25.99 19.32 24.71
C LEU A 300 26.57 17.91 24.49
N PRO A 301 27.37 17.68 23.42
CA PRO A 301 27.99 16.38 23.18
C PRO A 301 29.16 16.18 24.16
N VAL A 302 29.20 15.02 24.80
CA VAL A 302 30.14 14.68 25.87
C VAL A 302 30.59 13.21 25.82
N ARG A 303 31.76 12.93 26.40
CA ARG A 303 32.33 11.59 26.59
C ARG A 303 32.45 11.28 28.08
N VAL A 304 31.98 10.09 28.48
CA VAL A 304 31.85 9.68 29.90
C VAL A 304 32.48 8.29 30.12
N ARG A 305 33.14 8.09 31.28
CA ARG A 305 33.66 6.77 31.67
C ARG A 305 32.52 5.85 32.10
N ARG A 306 32.56 4.57 31.73
CA ARG A 306 31.53 3.60 32.15
C ARG A 306 31.43 3.43 33.66
N SER A 307 32.54 3.64 34.39
CA SER A 307 32.58 3.63 35.86
C SER A 307 31.71 4.71 36.52
N ASP A 308 31.38 5.77 35.77
CA ASP A 308 30.79 6.99 36.32
C ASP A 308 29.25 6.99 36.16
N PHE A 309 28.66 5.89 35.64
CA PHE A 309 27.20 5.68 35.54
C PHE A 309 26.62 5.04 36.82
N SER A 310 25.39 5.42 37.15
CA SER A 310 24.54 4.80 38.17
C SER A 310 23.58 3.82 37.52
N GLY A 311 24.07 2.67 37.06
CA GLY A 311 23.26 1.61 36.46
C GLY A 311 23.73 1.14 35.08
N PRO A 312 22.95 0.30 34.38
CA PRO A 312 23.30 -0.24 33.08
C PRO A 312 23.38 0.86 32.01
N ILE A 313 24.26 0.66 31.02
CA ILE A 313 24.53 1.63 29.94
C ILE A 313 24.04 1.04 28.62
N ASN A 314 23.22 1.79 27.88
CA ASN A 314 22.73 1.43 26.55
C ASN A 314 23.42 2.29 25.47
N VAL A 315 24.31 1.69 24.67
CA VAL A 315 25.06 2.38 23.61
C VAL A 315 24.64 1.82 22.25
N PRO A 316 24.02 2.63 21.35
CA PRO A 316 23.69 2.19 19.99
C PRO A 316 24.90 2.27 19.04
N ASP A 317 25.03 1.32 18.09
CA ASP A 317 26.12 1.24 17.10
C ASP A 317 26.03 2.33 16.01
N ILE A 318 27.14 3.02 15.71
CA ILE A 318 27.23 4.08 14.68
C ILE A 318 28.32 3.72 13.63
N VAL A 319 27.98 3.74 12.33
CA VAL A 319 28.94 3.61 11.20
C VAL A 319 29.03 4.94 10.44
N VAL A 320 30.26 5.43 10.19
CA VAL A 320 30.56 6.67 9.43
C VAL A 320 31.49 6.34 8.24
N PRO A 321 31.24 6.84 7.00
CA PRO A 321 32.16 6.66 5.86
C PRO A 321 33.19 7.81 5.68
N PRO A 322 34.34 7.58 5.02
CA PRO A 322 35.45 8.55 4.89
C PRO A 322 35.35 9.49 3.65
N GLN A 323 36.10 10.60 3.68
CA GLN A 323 36.18 11.70 2.68
C GLN A 323 37.34 11.55 1.65
N PRO A 324 37.35 12.28 0.49
CA PRO A 324 38.14 11.97 -0.71
C PRO A 324 39.39 12.85 -1.01
N GLU A 325 40.36 12.30 -1.76
CA GLU A 325 41.61 12.92 -2.28
C GLU A 325 41.52 13.43 -3.75
N ASP A 326 42.44 14.36 -4.08
CA ASP A 326 42.81 15.19 -5.27
C ASP A 326 42.23 14.98 -6.70
N ASP A 327 42.03 16.11 -7.41
CA ASP A 327 41.28 16.29 -8.68
C ASP A 327 42.06 16.09 -10.01
N ASP A 328 43.38 15.92 -9.99
CA ASP A 328 44.22 16.05 -11.21
C ASP A 328 44.20 14.84 -12.18
N ASP A 329 43.65 13.68 -11.78
CA ASP A 329 43.52 12.48 -12.64
C ASP A 329 42.05 12.09 -12.90
N MET A 330 41.16 13.08 -12.96
CA MET A 330 39.72 12.87 -13.18
C MET A 330 39.35 12.88 -14.68
N ILE A 331 38.72 11.80 -15.16
CA ILE A 331 38.13 11.72 -16.50
C ILE A 331 36.70 12.26 -16.47
N LEU A 332 36.43 13.25 -17.33
CA LEU A 332 35.08 13.75 -17.60
C LEU A 332 34.35 12.85 -18.61
N GLY A 333 33.09 12.53 -18.34
CA GLY A 333 32.23 11.78 -19.27
C GLY A 333 30.74 11.91 -18.95
N TRP A 334 29.89 11.61 -19.94
CA TRP A 334 28.44 11.56 -19.77
C TRP A 334 27.99 10.15 -19.43
N ALA A 335 27.39 9.98 -18.25
CA ALA A 335 26.91 8.72 -17.70
C ALA A 335 25.37 8.65 -17.77
N PHE A 336 24.82 7.45 -17.97
CA PHE A 336 23.35 7.28 -18.00
C PHE A 336 22.73 7.51 -16.62
N THR A 337 21.79 8.44 -16.51
CA THR A 337 21.30 9.02 -15.24
C THR A 337 20.62 8.01 -14.34
N GLN A 338 19.81 7.11 -14.90
CA GLN A 338 19.09 6.09 -14.12
C GLN A 338 20.03 5.08 -13.45
N ASN A 339 21.30 5.04 -13.85
CA ASN A 339 22.32 4.18 -13.26
C ASN A 339 23.20 4.96 -12.26
N LEU A 340 22.79 6.14 -11.79
CA LEU A 340 23.56 6.95 -10.86
C LEU A 340 22.72 7.29 -9.62
N THR A 341 23.39 7.33 -8.49
CA THR A 341 22.89 7.94 -7.25
C THR A 341 23.67 9.24 -7.03
N ILE A 342 22.98 10.37 -6.97
CA ILE A 342 23.60 11.71 -6.83
C ILE A 342 23.29 12.24 -5.43
N ASN A 343 24.33 12.63 -4.69
CA ASN A 343 24.19 13.23 -3.36
C ASN A 343 25.09 14.49 -3.28
N GLY A 344 24.50 15.66 -3.49
CA GLY A 344 25.24 16.91 -3.66
C GLY A 344 26.16 16.86 -4.89
N LYS A 345 27.44 17.25 -4.71
CA LYS A 345 28.46 17.17 -5.78
C LYS A 345 29.05 15.76 -5.95
N GLN A 346 28.65 14.77 -5.15
CA GLN A 346 29.13 13.38 -5.25
C GLN A 346 28.14 12.53 -6.07
N VAL A 347 28.68 11.66 -6.93
CA VAL A 347 27.90 10.77 -7.80
C VAL A 347 28.43 9.35 -7.69
N VAL A 348 27.56 8.39 -7.41
CA VAL A 348 27.90 6.96 -7.29
C VAL A 348 27.20 6.18 -8.40
N SER A 349 27.93 5.31 -9.10
CA SER A 349 27.33 4.41 -10.09
C SER A 349 26.56 3.26 -9.44
N GLY A 350 25.38 2.96 -9.96
CA GLY A 350 24.50 1.90 -9.48
C GLY A 350 24.92 0.49 -9.90
N ARG A 351 24.07 -0.50 -9.59
CA ARG A 351 24.34 -1.95 -9.59
C ARG A 351 24.88 -2.57 -10.90
N PHE A 352 24.81 -1.86 -12.02
CA PHE A 352 25.29 -2.36 -13.32
C PHE A 352 26.48 -1.58 -13.88
N GLY A 353 26.98 -0.59 -13.13
CA GLY A 353 27.83 0.44 -13.68
C GLY A 353 27.15 1.22 -14.82
N THR A 354 27.90 2.05 -15.51
CA THR A 354 27.41 2.80 -16.66
C THR A 354 28.56 3.18 -17.59
N ASN A 355 28.27 3.36 -18.88
CA ASN A 355 29.30 3.77 -19.82
C ASN A 355 29.47 5.28 -19.77
N LEU A 356 30.71 5.75 -19.61
CA LEU A 356 31.04 7.13 -19.87
C LEU A 356 31.10 7.34 -21.38
N ARG A 357 30.41 8.36 -21.87
CA ARG A 357 30.36 8.73 -23.28
C ARG A 357 30.88 10.14 -23.51
N SER A 358 31.35 10.41 -24.72
CA SER A 358 31.83 11.74 -25.12
C SER A 358 30.69 12.75 -25.37
N ARG A 359 29.43 12.31 -25.47
CA ARG A 359 28.23 13.15 -25.67
C ARG A 359 27.03 12.60 -24.87
N PRO A 360 26.04 13.43 -24.49
CA PRO A 360 24.88 13.05 -23.66
C PRO A 360 23.78 12.33 -24.45
N ASN A 361 24.16 11.32 -25.23
CA ASN A 361 23.21 10.51 -26.00
C ASN A 361 23.85 9.16 -26.36
N ARG A 362 23.02 8.25 -26.89
CA ARG A 362 23.44 6.88 -27.24
C ARG A 362 24.47 6.83 -28.37
N THR A 363 24.59 7.89 -29.18
CA THR A 363 25.54 7.98 -30.30
C THR A 363 26.91 8.53 -29.90
N GLY A 364 27.05 9.09 -28.69
CA GLY A 364 28.34 9.48 -28.13
C GLY A 364 29.29 8.29 -27.97
N GLN A 365 30.55 8.47 -28.38
CA GLN A 365 31.56 7.40 -28.30
C GLN A 365 31.80 7.00 -26.85
N ARG A 366 31.87 5.70 -26.58
CA ARG A 366 32.22 5.18 -25.26
C ARG A 366 33.69 5.46 -24.97
N ILE A 367 33.95 6.15 -23.87
CA ILE A 367 35.30 6.55 -23.45
C ILE A 367 35.85 5.70 -22.31
N ALA A 368 34.97 5.19 -21.44
CA ALA A 368 35.30 4.29 -20.35
C ALA A 368 34.04 3.57 -19.82
N LEU A 369 34.23 2.54 -19.01
CA LEU A 369 33.20 1.96 -18.14
C LEU A 369 33.37 2.56 -16.74
N TYR A 370 32.29 3.12 -16.21
CA TYR A 370 32.14 3.56 -14.83
C TYR A 370 31.55 2.40 -14.01
N PRO A 371 32.38 1.61 -13.30
CA PRO A 371 31.97 0.33 -12.71
C PRO A 371 31.00 0.53 -11.54
N GLU A 372 30.22 -0.48 -11.14
CA GLU A 372 29.28 -0.41 -10.02
C GLU A 372 29.93 0.11 -8.71
N GLY A 373 29.19 0.92 -7.95
CA GLY A 373 29.59 1.42 -6.63
C GLY A 373 30.74 2.41 -6.65
N THR A 374 31.22 2.80 -7.83
CA THR A 374 32.36 3.69 -7.99
C THR A 374 31.92 5.13 -7.77
N VAL A 375 32.74 5.90 -7.06
CA VAL A 375 32.44 7.27 -6.65
C VAL A 375 33.16 8.27 -7.58
N GLY A 376 32.42 9.29 -7.99
CA GLY A 376 32.88 10.41 -8.80
C GLY A 376 32.22 11.72 -8.36
N LYS A 377 32.48 12.79 -9.10
CA LYS A 377 31.96 14.13 -8.85
C LYS A 377 31.01 14.57 -9.96
N LEU A 378 29.94 15.27 -9.61
CA LEU A 378 29.03 15.90 -10.57
C LEU A 378 29.78 17.04 -11.27
N ALA A 379 29.78 17.01 -12.61
CA ALA A 379 30.59 17.93 -13.40
C ALA A 379 29.79 19.04 -14.10
N GLY A 380 28.46 19.04 -13.97
CA GLY A 380 27.56 19.98 -14.63
C GLY A 380 26.11 19.49 -14.66
N LEU A 381 25.24 20.23 -15.35
CA LEU A 381 23.80 19.91 -15.44
C LEU A 381 23.53 18.64 -16.27
N THR A 382 22.54 17.86 -15.83
CA THR A 382 22.03 16.69 -16.57
C THR A 382 21.36 17.12 -17.88
N LYS A 383 21.64 16.41 -18.97
CA LYS A 383 21.10 16.70 -20.30
C LYS A 383 20.42 15.45 -20.88
N GLY A 384 19.10 15.50 -20.99
CA GLY A 384 18.30 14.33 -21.38
C GLY A 384 18.48 13.19 -20.37
N GLU A 385 18.72 11.97 -20.87
CA GLU A 385 18.93 10.79 -20.01
C GLU A 385 20.37 10.70 -19.43
N TYR A 386 21.25 11.69 -19.63
CA TYR A 386 22.66 11.59 -19.28
C TYR A 386 23.16 12.70 -18.34
N THR A 387 23.91 12.32 -17.31
CA THR A 387 24.51 13.21 -16.30
C THR A 387 26.03 13.26 -16.48
N PRO A 388 26.66 14.45 -16.48
CA PRO A 388 28.10 14.59 -16.64
C PRO A 388 28.83 14.37 -15.31
N VAL A 389 29.85 13.51 -15.32
CA VAL A 389 30.61 13.13 -14.13
C VAL A 389 32.11 13.22 -14.36
N ARG A 390 32.85 13.56 -13.31
CA ARG A 390 34.31 13.45 -13.22
C ARG A 390 34.66 12.27 -12.32
N VAL A 391 35.39 11.28 -12.84
CA VAL A 391 35.75 10.06 -12.11
C VAL A 391 37.24 9.83 -12.24
N ALA A 392 37.92 9.47 -11.15
CA ALA A 392 39.36 9.24 -11.17
C ALA A 392 39.67 8.11 -12.16
N ARG A 393 40.63 8.31 -13.06
CA ARG A 393 40.99 7.38 -14.13
C ARG A 393 41.26 5.97 -13.61
N LYS A 394 41.95 5.84 -12.49
CA LYS A 394 42.26 4.57 -11.82
C LYS A 394 41.01 3.76 -11.41
N LEU A 395 39.87 4.42 -11.26
CA LEU A 395 38.59 3.81 -10.89
C LEU A 395 37.74 3.42 -12.11
N LEU A 396 38.18 3.78 -13.31
CA LEU A 396 37.49 3.48 -14.56
C LEU A 396 38.08 2.25 -15.24
N GLN A 397 37.21 1.45 -15.86
CA GLN A 397 37.60 0.28 -16.64
C GLN A 397 37.51 0.56 -18.14
N ASN A 398 38.30 -0.14 -18.95
CA ASN A 398 38.26 -0.05 -20.41
C ASN A 398 38.39 1.40 -20.94
N VAL A 399 39.27 2.19 -20.33
CA VAL A 399 39.54 3.56 -20.77
C VAL A 399 40.20 3.52 -22.14
N VAL A 400 39.62 4.23 -23.12
CA VAL A 400 40.17 4.27 -24.48
C VAL A 400 41.54 4.97 -24.49
N GLY A 401 42.50 4.43 -25.26
CA GLY A 401 43.90 4.85 -25.20
C GLY A 401 44.15 6.34 -25.52
N LYS A 402 43.39 6.92 -26.46
CA LYS A 402 43.34 8.38 -26.68
C LYS A 402 41.91 8.86 -26.47
N LEU A 403 41.67 9.63 -25.42
CA LEU A 403 40.34 10.15 -25.09
C LEU A 403 39.87 11.11 -26.21
N PRO A 404 38.69 10.88 -26.82
CA PRO A 404 38.10 11.84 -27.74
C PRO A 404 37.66 13.10 -26.99
N ALA A 405 37.48 14.21 -27.71
CA ALA A 405 36.94 15.44 -27.12
C ALA A 405 35.53 15.16 -26.56
N VAL A 406 35.38 15.37 -25.25
CA VAL A 406 34.09 15.24 -24.55
C VAL A 406 33.36 16.56 -24.64
N GLN A 407 32.07 16.53 -25.00
CA GLN A 407 31.23 17.71 -24.99
C GLN A 407 31.19 18.27 -23.57
N GLN A 408 31.63 19.52 -23.41
CA GLN A 408 31.67 20.17 -22.11
C GLN A 408 30.24 20.36 -21.58
N PRO A 409 29.96 19.94 -20.32
CA PRO A 409 28.67 20.17 -19.70
C PRO A 409 28.49 21.63 -19.34
N GLU A 410 27.23 22.06 -19.27
CA GLU A 410 26.90 23.36 -18.68
C GLU A 410 27.26 23.33 -17.19
N PRO A 411 27.95 24.35 -16.67
CA PRO A 411 28.41 24.38 -15.29
C PRO A 411 27.22 24.37 -14.33
N LEU A 412 27.43 23.78 -13.15
CA LEU A 412 26.47 23.90 -12.06
C LEU A 412 26.38 25.39 -11.66
N PRO A 413 25.18 25.96 -11.45
CA PRO A 413 25.07 27.32 -10.94
C PRO A 413 25.84 27.42 -9.61
N GLU A 414 26.74 28.41 -9.49
CA GLU A 414 27.45 28.66 -8.24
C GLU A 414 26.49 29.20 -7.17
N ASP A 415 26.83 28.94 -5.91
CA ASP A 415 26.09 29.37 -4.73
C ASP A 415 26.05 30.91 -4.65
N GLU A 416 25.12 31.55 -5.37
CA GLU A 416 24.75 32.94 -5.14
C GLU A 416 23.80 33.03 -3.94
N GLU A 417 24.15 33.89 -2.97
CA GLU A 417 23.34 34.20 -1.80
C GLU A 417 21.88 34.53 -2.18
N PRO A 418 20.89 34.03 -1.42
CA PRO A 418 19.51 34.36 -1.68
C PRO A 418 19.28 35.86 -1.41
N LYS A 419 18.79 36.58 -2.44
CA LYS A 419 18.12 37.87 -2.25
C LYS A 419 17.01 37.73 -1.21
N PRO A 420 16.79 38.75 -0.36
CA PRO A 420 15.83 38.64 0.72
C PRO A 420 14.42 38.35 0.18
N PRO A 421 13.63 37.50 0.87
CA PRO A 421 12.32 37.12 0.39
C PRO A 421 11.36 38.32 0.42
N GLN A 422 10.56 38.44 -0.63
CA GLN A 422 9.30 39.19 -0.57
C GLN A 422 8.29 38.43 0.31
N PRO A 423 7.33 39.12 0.95
CA PRO A 423 6.65 38.62 2.13
C PRO A 423 5.60 37.54 1.82
N ILE A 424 5.68 36.46 2.60
CA ILE A 424 4.62 35.59 3.14
C ILE A 424 3.37 35.42 2.25
N HIS A 425 3.34 34.31 1.50
CA HIS A 425 2.07 33.67 1.14
C HIS A 425 1.70 32.66 2.23
N ASP A 426 0.41 32.58 2.55
CA ASP A 426 -0.14 31.52 3.40
C ASP A 426 0.16 30.17 2.71
N THR A 427 0.78 29.26 3.46
CA THR A 427 1.09 27.91 2.96
C THR A 427 0.49 26.88 3.87
N THR A 428 -0.21 25.90 3.30
CA THR A 428 -0.82 24.81 4.03
C THR A 428 0.16 23.63 4.14
N PRO A 429 0.53 23.19 5.37
CA PRO A 429 1.31 21.99 5.57
C PRO A 429 0.46 20.73 5.35
N GLY A 430 1.05 19.71 4.77
CA GLY A 430 0.40 18.42 4.60
C GLY A 430 1.34 17.32 4.13
N TRP A 431 0.74 16.19 3.76
CA TRP A 431 1.44 14.97 3.42
C TRP A 431 1.02 14.51 2.04
N ALA A 432 1.98 14.51 1.12
CA ALA A 432 1.82 14.08 -0.26
C ALA A 432 2.20 12.59 -0.38
N PHE A 433 1.41 11.80 -1.11
CA PHE A 433 1.75 10.40 -1.39
C PHE A 433 3.02 10.32 -2.25
N THR A 434 4.08 9.72 -1.72
CA THR A 434 5.45 9.77 -2.25
C THR A 434 5.55 9.21 -3.67
N ALA A 435 4.78 8.18 -4.01
CA ALA A 435 4.82 7.58 -5.34
C ALA A 435 4.12 8.42 -6.43
N ALA A 436 3.40 9.49 -6.03
CA ALA A 436 2.67 10.38 -6.93
C ALA A 436 3.34 11.76 -7.08
N ILE A 437 4.56 11.94 -6.57
CA ILE A 437 5.33 13.19 -6.65
C ILE A 437 6.76 12.92 -7.15
N THR A 438 7.36 13.92 -7.78
CA THR A 438 8.78 13.91 -8.14
C THR A 438 9.54 14.94 -7.31
N ILE A 439 10.59 14.54 -6.60
CA ILE A 439 11.32 15.42 -5.69
C ILE A 439 12.64 15.86 -6.32
N SER A 440 12.89 17.18 -6.35
CA SER A 440 14.14 17.79 -6.81
C SER A 440 14.43 19.06 -6.00
N GLY A 441 15.64 19.19 -5.46
CA GLY A 441 16.11 20.43 -4.84
C GLY A 441 15.28 20.92 -3.63
N GLY A 442 14.68 20.01 -2.86
CA GLY A 442 13.79 20.38 -1.75
C GLY A 442 12.38 20.76 -2.19
N MET A 443 12.06 20.68 -3.49
CA MET A 443 10.71 20.85 -4.03
C MET A 443 10.18 19.49 -4.50
N ALA A 444 8.89 19.26 -4.30
CA ALA A 444 8.14 18.14 -4.86
C ALA A 444 7.17 18.68 -5.91
N ASN A 445 7.22 18.15 -7.12
CA ASN A 445 6.19 18.41 -8.12
C ASN A 445 5.15 17.30 -8.06
N ALA A 446 3.88 17.68 -8.03
CA ALA A 446 2.79 16.74 -8.20
C ALA A 446 2.95 16.04 -9.56
N GLY A 447 2.70 14.73 -9.60
CA GLY A 447 2.75 13.99 -10.85
C GLY A 447 1.71 14.49 -11.86
N LEU A 448 1.75 13.93 -13.07
CA LEU A 448 0.93 14.32 -14.24
C LEU A 448 -0.59 14.41 -13.98
N TYR A 449 -1.08 13.82 -12.88
CA TYR A 449 -2.49 13.73 -12.53
C TYR A 449 -2.90 14.54 -11.29
N GLY A 450 -1.96 15.29 -10.69
CA GLY A 450 -2.15 15.97 -9.41
C GLY A 450 -2.21 15.00 -8.22
N ILE A 451 -2.41 15.52 -7.00
CA ILE A 451 -2.35 14.72 -5.78
C ILE A 451 -3.22 15.28 -4.65
N ASN A 452 -3.85 14.39 -3.87
CA ASN A 452 -4.54 14.76 -2.64
C ASN A 452 -3.54 14.92 -1.49
N LEU A 453 -3.60 16.05 -0.79
CA LEU A 453 -2.80 16.37 0.38
C LEU A 453 -3.50 15.90 1.66
N ARG A 454 -2.77 15.23 2.54
CA ARG A 454 -3.31 14.66 3.79
C ARG A 454 -2.82 15.44 5.02
N ASN A 455 -3.59 15.48 6.11
CA ASN A 455 -3.16 16.11 7.37
C ASN A 455 -2.11 15.29 8.16
N ALA A 456 -1.89 14.02 7.81
CA ALA A 456 -0.98 13.12 8.53
C ALA A 456 -0.29 12.10 7.56
N PRO A 457 0.89 11.55 7.92
CA PRO A 457 1.68 10.62 7.10
C PRO A 457 1.12 9.19 7.07
N LYS A 458 -0.18 9.07 6.86
CA LYS A 458 -0.91 7.82 6.92
C LYS A 458 -2.02 7.87 5.91
N ARG A 459 -2.37 6.71 5.34
CA ARG A 459 -3.49 6.54 4.38
C ARG A 459 -4.84 7.03 4.91
N ASP A 460 -4.84 7.25 6.21
CA ASP A 460 -5.93 7.49 7.10
C ASP A 460 -6.03 8.96 7.57
N GLY A 461 -5.12 9.81 7.09
CA GLY A 461 -5.21 11.26 7.27
C GLY A 461 -6.41 11.85 6.51
N GLU A 462 -6.99 12.92 7.05
CA GLU A 462 -8.03 13.69 6.38
C GLU A 462 -7.47 14.33 5.11
N ASN A 463 -8.26 14.36 4.04
CA ASN A 463 -7.91 15.12 2.83
C ASN A 463 -8.08 16.62 3.14
N ILE A 464 -7.01 17.38 3.02
CA ILE A 464 -6.99 18.82 3.32
C ILE A 464 -6.92 19.69 2.06
N GLY A 465 -6.82 19.07 0.88
CA GLY A 465 -6.91 19.75 -0.41
C GLY A 465 -6.23 18.98 -1.53
N PHE A 466 -6.56 19.35 -2.76
CA PHE A 466 -5.99 18.79 -3.97
C PHE A 466 -4.93 19.74 -4.54
N VAL A 467 -3.79 19.18 -4.92
CA VAL A 467 -2.69 19.88 -5.58
C VAL A 467 -2.74 19.54 -7.08
N PRO A 468 -2.93 20.52 -7.97
CA PRO A 468 -2.98 20.29 -9.41
C PRO A 468 -1.73 19.62 -9.97
N ALA A 469 -1.85 18.99 -11.14
CA ALA A 469 -0.74 18.35 -11.83
C ALA A 469 0.41 19.34 -12.10
N ASP A 470 1.65 18.85 -12.00
CA ASP A 470 2.89 19.61 -12.20
C ASP A 470 3.10 20.80 -11.24
N ALA A 471 2.17 21.04 -10.31
CA ALA A 471 2.31 22.10 -9.32
C ALA A 471 3.38 21.74 -8.28
N SER A 472 4.15 22.76 -7.91
CA SER A 472 5.29 22.62 -7.00
C SER A 472 4.86 22.78 -5.54
N MET A 473 5.46 21.97 -4.68
CA MET A 473 5.27 21.94 -3.24
C MET A 473 6.64 21.95 -2.58
N LEU A 474 6.79 22.62 -1.45
CA LEU A 474 8.04 22.60 -0.69
C LEU A 474 8.13 21.31 0.13
N VAL A 475 9.17 20.50 -0.03
CA VAL A 475 9.41 19.34 0.84
C VAL A 475 9.96 19.83 2.18
N THR A 476 9.25 19.54 3.26
CA THR A 476 9.59 20.05 4.60
C THR A 476 10.24 19.02 5.51
N GLY A 477 10.52 17.82 5.00
CA GLY A 477 11.13 16.76 5.78
C GLY A 477 11.26 15.44 5.03
N GLN A 478 11.78 14.44 5.75
CA GLN A 478 11.92 13.08 5.24
C GLN A 478 10.56 12.40 5.12
N ALA A 479 10.41 11.52 4.12
CA ALA A 479 9.21 10.72 3.96
C ALA A 479 8.99 9.83 5.20
N GLN A 480 7.72 9.70 5.59
CA GLN A 480 7.26 8.80 6.64
C GLN A 480 6.31 7.78 6.02
N GLY A 481 6.77 6.53 5.92
CA GLY A 481 6.06 5.50 5.17
C GLY A 481 5.91 5.88 3.70
N GLU A 482 4.68 5.88 3.21
CA GLU A 482 4.36 6.21 1.81
C GLU A 482 4.10 7.70 1.58
N TYR A 483 4.33 8.57 2.57
CA TYR A 483 3.99 9.98 2.49
C TYR A 483 5.20 10.88 2.73
N THR A 484 5.35 11.91 1.91
CA THR A 484 6.37 12.95 2.03
C THR A 484 5.73 14.22 2.61
N PRO A 485 6.29 14.82 3.67
CA PRO A 485 5.76 16.06 4.23
C PRO A 485 6.09 17.21 3.30
N VAL A 486 5.07 17.99 2.95
CA VAL A 486 5.20 19.14 2.06
C VAL A 486 4.42 20.34 2.59
N ARG A 487 4.76 21.54 2.10
CA ARG A 487 3.93 22.75 2.20
C ARG A 487 3.53 23.19 0.81
N VAL A 488 2.26 23.53 0.65
CA VAL A 488 1.69 23.97 -0.62
C VAL A 488 1.23 25.41 -0.45
N ASP A 489 1.42 26.23 -1.48
CA ASP A 489 0.83 27.56 -1.55
C ASP A 489 -0.70 27.46 -1.49
N ASP A 490 -1.33 28.27 -0.64
CA ASP A 490 -2.79 28.26 -0.49
C ASP A 490 -3.51 28.67 -1.78
N ASP A 491 -2.86 29.44 -2.66
CA ASP A 491 -3.40 29.82 -3.98
C ASP A 491 -3.36 28.64 -4.98
N ILE A 492 -2.58 27.60 -4.70
CA ILE A 492 -2.46 26.37 -5.50
C ILE A 492 -3.34 25.24 -4.93
N LEU A 493 -3.56 25.24 -3.61
CA LEU A 493 -4.27 24.16 -2.92
C LEU A 493 -5.79 24.28 -3.11
N GLU A 494 -6.36 23.42 -3.93
CA GLU A 494 -7.81 23.32 -4.11
C GLU A 494 -8.45 22.65 -2.88
N ARG A 495 -9.02 23.45 -1.97
CA ARG A 495 -9.59 22.94 -0.71
C ARG A 495 -10.86 22.09 -0.95
N PRO A 496 -11.11 21.05 -0.14
CA PRO A 496 -12.35 20.28 -0.22
C PRO A 496 -13.54 21.20 0.07
N PHE A 497 -14.60 21.12 -0.73
CA PHE A 497 -15.83 21.88 -0.49
C PHE A 497 -16.40 21.54 0.89
N THR A 498 -16.52 22.54 1.77
CA THR A 498 -17.18 22.43 3.08
C THR A 498 -18.64 22.88 2.93
N PRO A 499 -19.64 22.04 3.24
CA PRO A 499 -21.01 22.50 3.35
C PRO A 499 -21.10 23.56 4.47
N LYS A 500 -21.71 24.71 4.19
CA LYS A 500 -22.06 25.67 5.23
C LYS A 500 -23.04 25.01 6.22
N PRO A 501 -22.78 25.04 7.54
CA PRO A 501 -23.82 24.74 8.53
C PRO A 501 -24.91 25.80 8.43
N THR A 502 -26.15 25.39 8.25
CA THR A 502 -27.31 26.27 8.41
C THR A 502 -27.58 26.49 9.89
N ASP A 503 -27.83 27.75 10.29
CA ASP A 503 -28.05 28.19 11.67
C ASP A 503 -29.17 27.42 12.41
N PRO A 504 -29.08 27.28 13.76
CA PRO A 504 -30.10 26.60 14.55
C PRO A 504 -31.30 27.52 14.79
N VAL A 505 -32.50 27.00 14.54
CA VAL A 505 -33.76 27.58 15.06
C VAL A 505 -34.07 26.90 16.40
N VAL A 506 -34.24 27.69 17.45
CA VAL A 506 -34.62 27.25 18.80
C VAL A 506 -36.13 27.04 18.90
N GLY A 507 -36.55 25.90 19.46
CA GLY A 507 -37.89 25.60 19.97
C GLY A 507 -37.87 24.34 20.86
N ASP A 508 -38.60 24.39 21.99
CA ASP A 508 -38.50 23.56 23.21
C ASP A 508 -38.69 22.02 23.09
N PRO A 509 -38.20 21.21 24.08
CA PRO A 509 -38.30 19.74 24.10
C PRO A 509 -39.55 19.24 24.87
N PRO A 510 -39.86 17.92 25.00
CA PRO A 510 -39.30 16.70 24.39
C PRO A 510 -40.35 15.70 23.83
N ASP A 511 -39.88 14.71 23.09
CA ASP A 511 -40.11 13.27 23.38
C ASP A 511 -38.74 12.59 23.21
N PRO A 512 -38.44 11.44 23.85
CA PRO A 512 -37.12 10.83 23.71
C PRO A 512 -36.84 10.52 22.24
N GLU A 513 -35.86 11.23 21.66
CA GLU A 513 -35.50 11.08 20.26
C GLU A 513 -35.10 9.63 19.96
N PRO A 514 -35.60 9.04 18.87
CA PRO A 514 -34.95 7.87 18.30
C PRO A 514 -33.50 8.24 18.01
N GLN A 515 -32.58 7.41 18.50
CA GLN A 515 -31.14 7.51 18.29
C GLN A 515 -30.82 7.91 16.84
N PRO A 516 -29.93 8.88 16.57
CA PRO A 516 -29.62 9.31 15.22
C PRO A 516 -29.14 8.12 14.38
N ILE A 517 -30.00 7.74 13.43
CA ILE A 517 -29.66 6.86 12.32
C ILE A 517 -28.67 7.67 11.45
N GLY A 518 -27.59 7.05 10.96
CA GLY A 518 -26.50 7.73 10.25
C GLY A 518 -26.87 8.56 9.01
N HIS A 519 -25.86 8.96 8.23
CA HIS A 519 -26.01 9.95 7.16
C HIS A 519 -26.16 9.39 5.74
N ALA A 520 -26.29 8.06 5.55
CA ALA A 520 -26.26 7.46 4.22
C ALA A 520 -27.62 7.60 3.52
N ALA A 521 -27.64 8.23 2.34
CA ALA A 521 -28.87 8.42 1.58
C ALA A 521 -29.38 7.12 0.94
N ILE A 522 -30.71 6.93 0.91
CA ILE A 522 -31.36 5.88 0.11
C ILE A 522 -31.69 6.43 -1.28
N GLY A 523 -31.44 5.64 -2.31
CA GLY A 523 -31.56 6.09 -3.69
C GLY A 523 -31.85 4.97 -4.67
N LEU A 524 -32.09 5.38 -5.91
CA LEU A 524 -32.42 4.51 -7.02
C LEU A 524 -31.69 4.98 -8.29
N HIS A 525 -31.18 4.01 -9.04
CA HIS A 525 -30.71 4.22 -10.40
C HIS A 525 -31.93 4.36 -11.32
N ALA A 526 -31.94 5.38 -12.19
CA ALA A 526 -32.97 5.55 -13.21
C ALA A 526 -32.93 4.41 -14.26
N SER A 527 -33.40 4.66 -15.48
CA SER A 527 -33.51 3.60 -16.49
C SER A 527 -32.14 3.00 -16.87
N ALA A 528 -32.09 1.70 -17.14
CA ALA A 528 -30.98 1.12 -17.91
C ALA A 528 -30.98 1.62 -19.37
N ASP A 529 -32.14 2.07 -19.86
CA ASP A 529 -32.32 2.57 -21.22
C ASP A 529 -32.05 4.08 -21.30
N PRO A 530 -31.84 4.64 -22.51
CA PRO A 530 -31.62 6.09 -22.68
C PRO A 530 -32.79 6.98 -22.27
N THR A 531 -34.00 6.45 -22.11
CA THR A 531 -35.21 7.23 -21.84
C THR A 531 -35.74 6.99 -20.44
N ILE A 532 -35.77 8.05 -19.63
CA ILE A 532 -36.53 8.12 -18.38
C ILE A 532 -37.97 8.52 -18.71
N THR A 533 -38.89 7.60 -18.42
CA THR A 533 -40.33 7.67 -18.68
C THR A 533 -41.10 8.33 -17.53
N ASP A 534 -42.36 8.71 -17.78
CA ASP A 534 -43.24 9.26 -16.72
C ASP A 534 -43.57 8.22 -15.64
N ALA A 535 -43.58 6.92 -15.98
CA ALA A 535 -43.75 5.85 -15.02
C ALA A 535 -42.57 5.77 -14.04
N GLU A 536 -41.34 5.96 -14.52
CA GLU A 536 -40.16 6.06 -13.66
C GLU A 536 -40.21 7.32 -12.80
N VAL A 537 -40.55 8.48 -13.37
CA VAL A 537 -40.74 9.71 -12.60
C VAL A 537 -41.77 9.52 -11.49
N ALA A 538 -42.85 8.77 -11.73
CA ALA A 538 -43.83 8.42 -10.70
C ALA A 538 -43.25 7.48 -9.63
N GLU A 539 -42.42 6.51 -9.99
CA GLU A 539 -41.72 5.62 -9.04
C GLU A 539 -40.77 6.42 -8.13
N PHE A 540 -39.97 7.35 -8.69
CA PHE A 540 -39.10 8.25 -7.92
C PHE A 540 -39.89 9.14 -6.95
N LYS A 541 -41.03 9.70 -7.39
CA LYS A 541 -41.94 10.45 -6.51
C LYS A 541 -42.46 9.60 -5.36
N ALA A 542 -42.82 8.34 -5.64
CA ALA A 542 -43.32 7.42 -4.62
C ALA A 542 -42.23 7.00 -3.63
N MET A 543 -40.99 6.83 -4.10
CA MET A 543 -39.83 6.46 -3.28
C MET A 543 -39.33 7.58 -2.38
N ARG A 544 -39.39 8.84 -2.84
CA ARG A 544 -38.84 10.00 -2.12
C ARG A 544 -37.34 9.85 -1.78
N PRO A 545 -36.46 9.60 -2.76
CA PRO A 545 -35.07 9.28 -2.49
C PRO A 545 -34.26 10.48 -1.97
N GLY A 546 -33.20 10.18 -1.23
CA GLY A 546 -32.12 11.10 -0.88
C GLY A 546 -30.97 11.10 -1.90
N MET A 547 -30.94 10.12 -2.82
CA MET A 547 -29.96 10.02 -3.90
C MET A 547 -30.58 9.52 -5.21
N ILE A 548 -30.20 10.12 -6.34
CA ILE A 548 -30.61 9.66 -7.68
C ILE A 548 -29.36 9.38 -8.51
N LYS A 549 -29.32 8.22 -9.16
CA LYS A 549 -28.30 7.91 -10.16
C LYS A 549 -28.89 7.94 -11.56
N VAL A 550 -28.17 8.57 -12.48
CA VAL A 550 -28.52 8.66 -13.91
C VAL A 550 -27.31 8.33 -14.77
N LEU A 551 -27.56 7.85 -15.98
CA LEU A 551 -26.56 7.74 -17.04
C LEU A 551 -26.49 9.09 -17.76
N SER A 552 -25.29 9.53 -18.14
CA SER A 552 -25.09 10.87 -18.73
C SER A 552 -25.90 11.09 -20.02
N PHE A 553 -26.21 10.01 -20.74
CA PHE A 553 -26.96 10.03 -22.00
C PHE A 553 -28.48 9.97 -21.83
N HIS A 554 -29.01 9.98 -20.59
CA HIS A 554 -30.46 10.01 -20.37
C HIS A 554 -31.12 11.23 -21.01
N ASN A 555 -32.35 11.06 -21.48
CA ASN A 555 -33.11 12.12 -22.15
C ASN A 555 -33.29 13.37 -21.24
N PRO A 556 -33.05 14.59 -21.75
CA PRO A 556 -33.11 15.82 -20.96
C PRO A 556 -34.40 16.05 -20.16
N ASP A 557 -35.55 15.72 -20.74
CA ASP A 557 -36.85 15.96 -20.11
C ASP A 557 -37.06 15.08 -18.88
N GLY A 558 -36.60 13.84 -18.94
CA GLY A 558 -36.65 12.91 -17.81
C GLY A 558 -35.80 13.40 -16.64
N VAL A 559 -34.53 13.75 -16.90
CA VAL A 559 -33.63 14.32 -15.90
C VAL A 559 -34.21 15.60 -15.30
N ARG A 560 -34.79 16.48 -16.14
CA ARG A 560 -35.42 17.74 -15.69
C ARG A 560 -36.62 17.49 -14.77
N LYS A 561 -37.46 16.49 -15.12
CA LYS A 561 -38.60 16.08 -14.27
C LYS A 561 -38.09 15.57 -12.92
N LEU A 562 -37.06 14.73 -12.90
CA LEU A 562 -36.47 14.24 -11.65
C LEU A 562 -35.89 15.40 -10.81
N ALA A 563 -35.08 16.28 -11.40
CA ALA A 563 -34.49 17.43 -10.71
C ALA A 563 -35.55 18.40 -10.15
N LYS A 564 -36.64 18.63 -10.89
CA LYS A 564 -37.76 19.47 -10.44
C LYS A 564 -38.51 18.85 -9.26
N ASN A 565 -38.73 17.53 -9.29
CA ASN A 565 -39.50 16.84 -8.25
C ASN A 565 -38.67 16.55 -6.98
N HIS A 566 -37.34 16.54 -7.09
CA HIS A 566 -36.43 16.17 -6.01
C HIS A 566 -35.32 17.23 -5.84
N PRO A 567 -35.65 18.45 -5.38
CA PRO A 567 -34.70 19.57 -5.36
C PRO A 567 -33.53 19.40 -4.38
N ASN A 568 -33.66 18.58 -3.34
CA ASN A 568 -32.67 18.44 -2.27
C ASN A 568 -31.90 17.11 -2.34
N VAL A 569 -31.96 16.43 -3.48
CA VAL A 569 -31.37 15.11 -3.67
C VAL A 569 -29.91 15.20 -4.09
N SER A 570 -29.11 14.22 -3.64
CA SER A 570 -27.75 14.02 -4.16
C SER A 570 -27.78 13.25 -5.49
N TRP A 571 -26.78 13.44 -6.33
CA TRP A 571 -26.74 12.89 -7.68
C TRP A 571 -25.46 12.10 -7.94
N VAL A 572 -25.63 10.95 -8.57
CA VAL A 572 -24.55 10.21 -9.25
C VAL A 572 -24.82 10.28 -10.75
N VAL A 573 -23.92 10.91 -11.50
CA VAL A 573 -23.99 10.96 -12.97
C VAL A 573 -22.91 10.04 -13.51
N ARG A 574 -23.29 8.91 -14.12
CA ARG A 574 -22.31 7.99 -14.72
C ARG A 574 -21.99 8.40 -16.16
N ALA A 575 -20.73 8.64 -16.44
CA ALA A 575 -20.19 8.67 -17.80
C ALA A 575 -19.94 7.22 -18.25
N PHE A 576 -20.60 6.78 -19.32
CA PHE A 576 -20.60 5.38 -19.75
C PHE A 576 -20.46 5.26 -21.27
N LEU A 577 -19.72 4.24 -21.71
CA LEU A 577 -19.66 3.77 -23.10
C LEU A 577 -19.72 2.24 -23.13
N ASP A 578 -20.26 1.69 -24.21
CA ASP A 578 -20.28 0.24 -24.43
C ASP A 578 -18.95 -0.24 -25.03
N PHE A 579 -18.25 -1.09 -24.28
CA PHE A 579 -16.99 -1.71 -24.68
C PHE A 579 -17.17 -3.02 -25.47
N ARG A 580 -18.41 -3.50 -25.70
CA ARG A 580 -18.65 -4.74 -26.46
C ARG A 580 -18.44 -4.55 -27.96
N SER A 581 -17.84 -5.56 -28.60
CA SER A 581 -17.65 -5.67 -30.05
C SER A 581 -18.05 -7.07 -30.52
N PRO A 582 -18.51 -7.27 -31.78
CA PRO A 582 -18.79 -8.60 -32.32
C PRO A 582 -17.61 -9.60 -32.20
N ASN A 583 -16.36 -9.11 -32.17
CA ASN A 583 -15.15 -9.92 -32.11
C ASN A 583 -14.40 -9.82 -30.76
N GLY A 584 -15.05 -9.36 -29.68
CA GLY A 584 -14.45 -9.23 -28.36
C GLY A 584 -14.71 -7.87 -27.73
N THR A 585 -13.69 -7.26 -27.14
CA THR A 585 -13.82 -6.00 -26.39
C THR A 585 -13.14 -4.87 -27.15
N ARG A 586 -13.83 -3.73 -27.32
CA ARG A 586 -13.32 -2.52 -27.97
C ARG A 586 -12.22 -1.92 -27.11
N THR A 587 -11.17 -1.44 -27.75
CA THR A 587 -10.19 -0.55 -27.10
C THR A 587 -10.65 0.89 -27.32
N ILE A 588 -11.01 1.59 -26.24
CA ILE A 588 -11.39 3.00 -26.27
C ILE A 588 -10.26 3.78 -25.60
N SER A 589 -9.69 4.77 -26.30
CA SER A 589 -8.65 5.62 -25.69
C SER A 589 -9.24 6.62 -24.68
N PRO A 590 -8.48 7.13 -23.70
CA PRO A 590 -8.98 8.13 -22.76
C PRO A 590 -9.56 9.40 -23.43
N ASN A 591 -8.90 9.90 -24.49
CA ASN A 591 -9.40 11.04 -25.27
C ASN A 591 -10.72 10.73 -25.97
N GLN A 592 -10.84 9.54 -26.54
CA GLN A 592 -12.09 9.12 -27.16
C GLN A 592 -13.21 8.99 -26.13
N PHE A 593 -12.91 8.38 -24.97
CA PHE A 593 -13.88 8.27 -23.87
C PHE A 593 -14.41 9.65 -23.48
N LEU A 594 -13.52 10.63 -23.23
CA LEU A 594 -13.91 12.01 -22.95
C LEU A 594 -14.76 12.60 -24.08
N ASN A 595 -14.28 12.56 -25.33
CA ASN A 595 -14.96 13.20 -26.47
C ASN A 595 -16.39 12.67 -26.65
N ASP A 596 -16.58 11.37 -26.46
CA ASP A 596 -17.86 10.71 -26.70
C ASP A 596 -18.85 10.89 -25.54
N THR A 597 -18.39 11.27 -24.33
CA THR A 597 -19.23 11.33 -23.13
C THR A 597 -19.36 12.73 -22.52
N ILE A 598 -18.40 13.65 -22.74
CA ILE A 598 -18.34 14.94 -22.04
C ILE A 598 -19.54 15.85 -22.33
N ASN A 599 -20.05 15.83 -23.56
CA ASN A 599 -21.21 16.65 -23.94
C ASN A 599 -22.48 16.21 -23.22
N ASP A 600 -22.65 14.91 -23.06
CA ASP A 600 -23.76 14.30 -22.34
C ASP A 600 -23.67 14.59 -20.84
N VAL A 601 -22.46 14.48 -20.26
CA VAL A 601 -22.21 14.85 -18.86
C VAL A 601 -22.54 16.34 -18.64
N ARG A 602 -22.00 17.26 -19.47
CA ARG A 602 -22.27 18.70 -19.36
C ARG A 602 -23.76 19.02 -19.47
N ARG A 603 -24.44 18.42 -20.44
CA ARG A 603 -25.89 18.60 -20.62
C ARG A 603 -26.66 18.17 -19.37
N THR A 604 -26.34 17.00 -18.83
CA THR A 604 -27.00 16.46 -17.64
C THR A 604 -26.73 17.32 -16.41
N LEU A 605 -25.49 17.73 -16.18
CA LEU A 605 -25.12 18.64 -15.08
C LEU A 605 -25.84 20.00 -15.18
N ASN A 606 -25.94 20.57 -16.38
CA ASN A 606 -26.66 21.82 -16.61
C ASN A 606 -28.16 21.71 -16.30
N ILE A 607 -28.76 20.54 -16.53
CA ILE A 607 -30.18 20.29 -16.23
C ILE A 607 -30.39 20.10 -14.72
N ILE A 608 -29.48 19.39 -14.05
CA ILE A 608 -29.50 19.21 -12.58
C ILE A 608 -29.34 20.57 -11.87
N GLY A 609 -28.48 21.43 -12.42
CA GLY A 609 -28.26 22.80 -11.95
C GLY A 609 -27.09 22.92 -10.98
N SER A 610 -26.54 24.13 -10.86
CA SER A 610 -25.42 24.45 -9.98
C SER A 610 -25.79 24.38 -8.49
N GLY A 611 -24.83 24.05 -7.63
CA GLY A 611 -25.02 23.99 -6.17
C GLY A 611 -25.73 22.73 -5.67
N LYS A 612 -25.99 21.76 -6.55
CA LYS A 612 -26.44 20.41 -6.16
C LYS A 612 -25.26 19.56 -5.73
N ASP A 613 -25.52 18.62 -4.81
CA ASP A 613 -24.55 17.60 -4.43
C ASP A 613 -24.43 16.56 -5.55
N VAL A 614 -23.41 16.68 -6.40
CA VAL A 614 -23.20 15.81 -7.57
C VAL A 614 -21.82 15.15 -7.52
N VAL A 615 -21.76 13.87 -7.87
CA VAL A 615 -20.53 13.17 -8.25
C VAL A 615 -20.67 12.59 -9.66
N VAL A 616 -19.56 12.56 -10.39
CA VAL A 616 -19.47 11.91 -11.70
C VAL A 616 -18.75 10.57 -11.53
N GLU A 617 -19.42 9.46 -11.84
CA GLU A 617 -18.79 8.14 -11.89
C GLU A 617 -18.22 7.91 -13.28
N LEU A 618 -16.92 7.65 -13.37
CA LEU A 618 -16.22 7.46 -14.64
C LEU A 618 -16.09 5.98 -14.94
N HIS A 619 -16.85 5.52 -15.95
CA HIS A 619 -16.93 4.13 -16.44
C HIS A 619 -17.79 3.18 -15.58
N ASN A 620 -17.87 1.90 -15.95
CA ASN A 620 -18.65 0.85 -15.28
C ASN A 620 -17.87 -0.47 -15.20
N GLU A 621 -17.92 -1.15 -14.04
CA GLU A 621 -17.42 -2.52 -13.81
C GLU A 621 -16.18 -2.95 -14.62
N PRO A 622 -15.05 -2.21 -14.54
CA PRO A 622 -13.89 -2.45 -15.38
C PRO A 622 -13.24 -3.83 -15.18
N ASN A 623 -13.60 -4.56 -14.12
CA ASN A 623 -13.16 -5.93 -13.91
C ASN A 623 -13.95 -6.98 -14.71
N LEU A 624 -14.88 -6.57 -15.58
CA LEU A 624 -15.63 -7.44 -16.50
C LEU A 624 -15.10 -7.35 -17.94
N VAL A 625 -15.08 -8.48 -18.64
CA VAL A 625 -14.67 -8.55 -20.06
C VAL A 625 -15.57 -7.71 -20.97
N PRO A 626 -16.92 -7.74 -20.84
CA PRO A 626 -17.80 -6.85 -21.59
C PRO A 626 -17.53 -5.35 -21.38
N GLU A 627 -16.86 -4.99 -20.29
CA GLU A 627 -16.66 -3.61 -19.84
C GLU A 627 -15.22 -3.12 -20.04
N GLY A 628 -14.38 -3.88 -20.75
CA GLY A 628 -13.01 -3.46 -21.08
C GLY A 628 -11.93 -4.46 -20.72
N LEU A 629 -12.17 -5.38 -19.77
CA LEU A 629 -11.15 -6.35 -19.37
C LEU A 629 -10.77 -7.27 -20.54
N SER A 630 -9.47 -7.59 -20.62
CA SER A 630 -8.81 -8.36 -21.68
C SER A 630 -8.73 -7.66 -23.04
N GLY A 631 -9.42 -6.54 -23.27
CA GLY A 631 -9.39 -5.79 -24.54
C GLY A 631 -8.83 -4.38 -24.42
N ALA A 632 -9.42 -3.55 -23.57
CA ALA A 632 -8.96 -2.18 -23.31
C ALA A 632 -7.83 -2.15 -22.26
N TRP A 633 -7.89 -3.06 -21.29
CA TRP A 633 -6.85 -3.28 -20.27
C TRP A 633 -6.79 -4.76 -19.91
N GLN A 634 -5.68 -5.18 -19.28
CA GLN A 634 -5.45 -6.58 -18.93
C GLN A 634 -5.75 -6.89 -17.47
N ASP A 635 -5.67 -5.88 -16.61
CA ASP A 635 -5.81 -5.99 -15.15
C ASP A 635 -6.11 -4.62 -14.52
N GLY A 636 -6.23 -4.57 -13.20
CA GLY A 636 -6.43 -3.32 -12.46
C GLY A 636 -5.30 -2.30 -12.63
N ALA A 637 -4.06 -2.71 -12.81
CA ALA A 637 -2.93 -1.79 -12.94
C ALA A 637 -2.96 -1.05 -14.29
N THR A 638 -3.21 -1.78 -15.37
CA THR A 638 -3.38 -1.22 -16.72
C THR A 638 -4.67 -0.42 -16.85
N PHE A 639 -5.75 -0.83 -16.17
CA PHE A 639 -6.95 0.00 -16.04
C PHE A 639 -6.66 1.32 -15.32
N ALA A 640 -5.89 1.30 -14.23
CA ALA A 640 -5.58 2.53 -13.50
C ALA A 640 -4.81 3.55 -14.35
N GLN A 641 -3.90 3.10 -15.21
CA GLN A 641 -3.21 3.99 -16.17
C GLN A 641 -4.20 4.67 -17.12
N TRP A 642 -5.12 3.91 -17.68
CA TRP A 642 -6.18 4.43 -18.55
C TRP A 642 -7.11 5.40 -17.80
N TRP A 643 -7.56 5.00 -16.61
CA TRP A 643 -8.54 5.75 -15.83
C TRP A 643 -7.96 7.06 -15.27
N LEU A 644 -6.70 7.08 -14.85
CA LEU A 644 -6.01 8.31 -14.41
C LEU A 644 -5.94 9.35 -15.53
N GLU A 645 -5.72 8.93 -16.77
CA GLU A 645 -5.74 9.84 -17.92
C GLU A 645 -7.16 10.34 -18.23
N VAL A 646 -8.18 9.48 -18.11
CA VAL A 646 -9.59 9.90 -18.21
C VAL A 646 -9.91 10.94 -17.12
N LEU A 647 -9.52 10.69 -15.87
CA LEU A 647 -9.72 11.61 -14.76
C LEU A 647 -9.04 12.95 -15.02
N ARG A 648 -7.79 12.97 -15.52
CA ARG A 648 -7.05 14.19 -15.87
C ARG A 648 -7.82 15.03 -16.89
N LEU A 649 -8.27 14.40 -17.97
CA LEU A 649 -9.02 15.03 -19.04
C LEU A 649 -10.36 15.60 -18.53
N TYR A 650 -11.06 14.84 -17.68
CA TYR A 650 -12.32 15.27 -17.08
C TYR A 650 -12.15 16.44 -16.11
N ARG A 651 -11.11 16.44 -15.27
CA ARG A 651 -10.79 17.56 -14.38
C ARG A 651 -10.47 18.83 -15.15
N GLN A 652 -9.79 18.72 -16.29
CA GLN A 652 -9.56 19.85 -17.20
C GLN A 652 -10.88 20.34 -17.84
N ALA A 653 -11.75 19.43 -18.24
CA ALA A 653 -13.01 19.76 -18.91
C ALA A 653 -14.10 20.30 -17.95
N LEU A 654 -14.04 19.92 -16.68
CA LEU A 654 -15.00 20.28 -15.62
C LEU A 654 -14.27 20.57 -14.29
N PRO A 655 -13.57 21.73 -14.18
CA PRO A 655 -12.86 22.09 -12.96
C PRO A 655 -13.77 22.13 -11.73
N GLY A 656 -13.28 21.62 -10.59
CA GLY A 656 -14.01 21.57 -9.31
C GLY A 656 -15.12 20.51 -9.21
N MET A 657 -15.37 19.71 -10.26
CA MET A 657 -16.29 18.57 -10.18
C MET A 657 -15.65 17.39 -9.45
N ARG A 658 -16.45 16.65 -8.68
CA ARG A 658 -16.00 15.42 -8.02
C ARG A 658 -16.16 14.20 -8.93
N PHE A 659 -15.11 13.41 -9.04
CA PHE A 659 -15.07 12.20 -9.83
C PHE A 659 -14.80 10.99 -8.95
N ILE A 660 -15.66 9.97 -9.05
CA ILE A 660 -15.53 8.74 -8.27
C ILE A 660 -15.07 7.58 -9.16
N TYR A 661 -14.26 6.71 -8.56
CA TYR A 661 -13.85 5.44 -9.15
C TYR A 661 -15.09 4.55 -9.39
N PRO A 662 -15.18 3.78 -10.49
CA PRO A 662 -16.39 3.01 -10.81
C PRO A 662 -16.58 1.80 -9.88
N GLY A 663 -17.83 1.42 -9.66
CA GLY A 663 -18.15 0.15 -9.01
C GLY A 663 -17.62 -1.07 -9.78
N LEU A 664 -17.19 -2.10 -9.05
CA LEU A 664 -16.69 -3.36 -9.61
C LEU A 664 -17.70 -4.50 -9.42
N SER A 665 -17.76 -5.41 -10.39
CA SER A 665 -18.55 -6.63 -10.28
C SER A 665 -18.02 -7.52 -9.15
N PRO A 666 -18.76 -7.73 -8.06
CA PRO A 666 -18.21 -8.31 -6.83
C PRO A 666 -17.93 -9.81 -6.93
N GLY A 667 -17.09 -10.32 -6.03
CA GLY A 667 -16.75 -11.73 -5.92
C GLY A 667 -15.50 -12.16 -6.69
N SER A 668 -15.20 -13.45 -6.62
CA SER A 668 -13.95 -14.05 -7.13
C SER A 668 -13.82 -13.99 -8.65
N GLU A 669 -12.59 -14.23 -9.12
CA GLU A 669 -12.27 -14.39 -10.53
C GLU A 669 -13.15 -15.48 -11.17
N VAL A 670 -13.58 -15.21 -12.40
CA VAL A 670 -14.21 -16.19 -13.30
C VAL A 670 -13.51 -16.06 -14.65
N ARG A 671 -12.72 -17.09 -15.00
CA ARG A 671 -11.86 -17.09 -16.18
C ARG A 671 -12.63 -16.70 -17.44
N GLY A 672 -12.12 -15.69 -18.15
CA GLY A 672 -12.72 -15.18 -19.40
C GLY A 672 -13.98 -14.34 -19.22
N ILE A 673 -14.42 -14.10 -17.98
CA ILE A 673 -15.61 -13.30 -17.66
C ILE A 673 -15.25 -12.09 -16.81
N LYS A 674 -14.56 -12.30 -15.67
CA LYS A 674 -14.20 -11.23 -14.74
C LYS A 674 -12.96 -11.53 -13.89
N GLN A 675 -12.22 -10.49 -13.52
CA GLN A 675 -11.18 -10.57 -12.49
C GLN A 675 -11.79 -10.40 -11.08
N ASP A 676 -11.14 -10.98 -10.06
CA ASP A 676 -11.52 -10.75 -8.67
C ASP A 676 -11.50 -9.25 -8.34
N HIS A 677 -12.62 -8.76 -7.82
CA HIS A 677 -12.82 -7.34 -7.52
C HIS A 677 -11.80 -6.75 -6.52
N ILE A 678 -11.34 -7.53 -5.54
CA ILE A 678 -10.40 -7.04 -4.52
C ILE A 678 -8.98 -6.98 -5.08
N GLN A 679 -8.57 -8.01 -5.83
CA GLN A 679 -7.29 -7.97 -6.54
C GLN A 679 -7.27 -6.83 -7.56
N PHE A 680 -8.37 -6.63 -8.29
CA PHE A 680 -8.49 -5.56 -9.27
C PHE A 680 -8.42 -4.17 -8.64
N VAL A 681 -9.18 -3.91 -7.57
CA VAL A 681 -9.18 -2.59 -6.90
C VAL A 681 -7.83 -2.28 -6.23
N GLU A 682 -7.15 -3.29 -5.70
CA GLU A 682 -5.81 -3.13 -5.11
C GLU A 682 -4.74 -2.89 -6.18
N ALA A 683 -4.80 -3.61 -7.30
CA ALA A 683 -3.91 -3.36 -8.45
C ALA A 683 -4.14 -1.98 -9.07
N SER A 684 -5.36 -1.44 -8.97
CA SER A 684 -5.74 -0.10 -9.44
C SER A 684 -5.66 0.99 -8.36
N ARG A 685 -4.99 0.74 -7.22
CA ARG A 685 -4.99 1.63 -6.05
C ARG A 685 -4.60 3.08 -6.34
N ALA A 686 -3.72 3.33 -7.31
CA ALA A 686 -3.36 4.69 -7.72
C ALA A 686 -4.58 5.49 -8.24
N ALA A 687 -5.46 4.86 -9.02
CA ALA A 687 -6.70 5.48 -9.50
C ALA A 687 -7.68 5.74 -8.34
N VAL A 688 -7.81 4.81 -7.40
CA VAL A 688 -8.64 4.96 -6.21
C VAL A 688 -8.18 6.13 -5.34
N GLU A 689 -6.87 6.28 -5.13
CA GLU A 689 -6.32 7.39 -4.33
C GLU A 689 -6.49 8.75 -5.03
N ALA A 690 -6.42 8.78 -6.37
CA ALA A 690 -6.65 9.99 -7.16
C ALA A 690 -8.13 10.41 -7.23
N ALA A 691 -9.06 9.44 -7.19
CA ALA A 691 -10.50 9.69 -7.18
C ALA A 691 -10.97 10.42 -5.92
N ASP A 692 -12.05 11.19 -6.03
CA ASP A 692 -12.66 11.91 -4.90
C ASP A 692 -13.48 10.97 -4.00
N GLY A 693 -13.77 9.76 -4.51
CA GLY A 693 -14.41 8.68 -3.76
C GLY A 693 -14.54 7.39 -4.57
N LEU A 694 -15.24 6.41 -4.01
CA LEU A 694 -15.38 5.06 -4.55
C LEU A 694 -16.84 4.75 -4.85
N GLY A 695 -17.11 4.31 -6.08
CA GLY A 695 -18.27 3.52 -6.43
C GLY A 695 -18.07 2.06 -6.02
N ILE A 696 -19.12 1.42 -5.50
CA ILE A 696 -19.14 0.00 -5.16
C ILE A 696 -20.45 -0.61 -5.66
N HIS A 697 -20.35 -1.80 -6.26
CA HIS A 697 -21.52 -2.63 -6.55
C HIS A 697 -21.61 -3.78 -5.56
N THR A 698 -22.82 -4.11 -5.14
CA THR A 698 -23.04 -5.23 -4.23
C THR A 698 -24.39 -5.90 -4.46
N TYR A 699 -24.44 -7.24 -4.42
CA TYR A 699 -25.64 -7.98 -4.79
C TYR A 699 -25.88 -9.12 -3.80
N TRP A 700 -27.15 -9.47 -3.58
CA TRP A 700 -27.53 -10.63 -2.77
C TRP A 700 -28.66 -11.43 -3.40
N SER A 701 -28.83 -12.66 -2.93
CA SER A 701 -29.81 -13.63 -3.39
C SER A 701 -30.14 -14.63 -2.27
N ASN A 702 -30.89 -15.70 -2.57
CA ASN A 702 -31.11 -16.78 -1.59
C ASN A 702 -29.86 -17.63 -1.33
N VAL A 703 -28.88 -17.61 -2.25
CA VAL A 703 -27.61 -18.36 -2.12
C VAL A 703 -26.53 -17.46 -1.50
N TYR A 704 -26.60 -16.16 -1.75
CA TYR A 704 -25.71 -15.17 -1.17
C TYR A 704 -26.50 -14.22 -0.29
N PRO A 705 -26.48 -14.37 1.05
CA PRO A 705 -27.30 -13.54 1.93
C PRO A 705 -26.90 -12.07 1.85
N MET A 706 -27.84 -11.18 2.19
CA MET A 706 -27.60 -9.73 2.29
C MET A 706 -26.39 -9.39 3.17
N GLN A 707 -26.12 -10.20 4.20
CA GLN A 707 -24.91 -10.06 5.03
C GLN A 707 -23.63 -10.10 4.20
N ARG A 708 -23.55 -10.96 3.17
CA ARG A 708 -22.38 -11.02 2.29
C ARG A 708 -22.22 -9.74 1.47
N ALA A 709 -23.32 -9.08 1.10
CA ALA A 709 -23.29 -7.79 0.43
C ALA A 709 -22.75 -6.68 1.34
N VAL A 710 -23.06 -6.76 2.64
CA VAL A 710 -22.49 -5.92 3.70
C VAL A 710 -21.01 -6.23 3.93
N ASP A 711 -20.63 -7.51 3.94
CA ASP A 711 -19.23 -7.93 4.10
C ASP A 711 -18.34 -7.43 2.95
N VAL A 712 -18.86 -7.43 1.71
CA VAL A 712 -18.16 -6.82 0.56
C VAL A 712 -17.92 -5.33 0.80
N LEU A 713 -18.95 -4.60 1.22
CA LEU A 713 -18.82 -3.18 1.55
C LEU A 713 -17.77 -2.96 2.66
N ASP A 714 -17.79 -3.79 3.71
CA ASP A 714 -16.84 -3.71 4.82
C ASP A 714 -15.41 -4.02 4.38
N ASP A 715 -15.19 -4.89 3.39
CA ASP A 715 -13.86 -5.14 2.83
C ASP A 715 -13.30 -3.87 2.15
N TYR A 716 -14.13 -3.17 1.35
CA TYR A 716 -13.73 -1.87 0.78
C TYR A 716 -13.49 -0.81 1.85
N ILE A 717 -14.38 -0.69 2.84
CA ILE A 717 -14.19 0.25 3.96
C ILE A 717 -12.88 -0.07 4.68
N SER A 718 -12.57 -1.35 4.92
CA SER A 718 -11.37 -1.75 5.63
C SER A 718 -10.08 -1.35 4.90
N ARG A 719 -10.11 -1.33 3.57
CA ARG A 719 -8.98 -1.05 2.65
C ARG A 719 -8.85 0.43 2.29
N PHE A 720 -9.97 1.15 2.28
CA PHE A 720 -10.08 2.54 1.83
C PHE A 720 -10.84 3.39 2.87
N ARG A 721 -10.42 3.25 4.14
CA ARG A 721 -11.10 3.74 5.36
C ARG A 721 -11.50 5.21 5.40
N PHE A 722 -10.98 6.03 4.50
CA PHE A 722 -11.17 7.49 4.48
C PHE A 722 -11.68 7.98 3.14
N LYS A 723 -11.92 7.07 2.20
CA LYS A 723 -12.56 7.40 0.94
C LYS A 723 -14.07 7.42 1.15
N PRO A 724 -14.76 8.51 0.79
CA PRO A 724 -16.20 8.51 0.71
C PRO A 724 -16.67 7.43 -0.26
N ILE A 725 -17.67 6.64 0.13
CA ILE A 725 -18.19 5.51 -0.63
C ILE A 725 -19.62 5.81 -1.08
N TRP A 726 -19.86 5.61 -2.36
CA TRP A 726 -21.19 5.50 -2.95
C TRP A 726 -21.41 4.04 -3.34
N ILE A 727 -22.43 3.42 -2.79
CA ILE A 727 -22.87 2.11 -3.29
C ILE A 727 -23.69 2.42 -4.55
N THR A 728 -23.00 2.51 -5.68
CA THR A 728 -23.57 2.99 -6.94
C THR A 728 -24.51 1.98 -7.56
N GLU A 729 -24.44 0.70 -7.17
CA GLU A 729 -25.47 -0.31 -7.47
C GLU A 729 -25.64 -1.32 -6.33
N ALA A 730 -26.89 -1.58 -5.97
CA ALA A 730 -27.26 -2.66 -5.07
C ALA A 730 -28.55 -3.37 -5.51
N SER A 731 -28.62 -4.70 -5.41
CA SER A 731 -29.85 -5.42 -5.77
C SER A 731 -29.99 -6.77 -5.09
N ASN A 732 -31.25 -7.18 -4.90
CA ASN A 732 -31.59 -8.59 -4.82
C ASN A 732 -31.90 -9.11 -6.23
N ASN A 733 -30.98 -9.88 -6.81
CA ASN A 733 -31.09 -10.41 -8.16
C ASN A 733 -31.83 -11.76 -8.25
N LYS A 734 -32.44 -12.24 -7.15
CA LYS A 734 -33.16 -13.51 -7.13
C LYS A 734 -34.55 -13.41 -7.76
N SER A 735 -34.78 -14.23 -8.78
CA SER A 735 -36.11 -14.50 -9.35
C SER A 735 -37.06 -15.11 -8.31
N GLY A 736 -38.32 -14.66 -8.34
CA GLY A 736 -39.41 -15.14 -7.48
C GLY A 736 -39.47 -14.51 -6.08
N THR A 737 -38.59 -13.56 -5.76
CA THR A 737 -38.71 -12.75 -4.54
C THR A 737 -39.79 -11.71 -4.73
N SER A 738 -40.84 -11.73 -3.90
CA SER A 738 -41.93 -10.76 -4.02
C SER A 738 -41.44 -9.32 -3.84
N ALA A 739 -42.09 -8.38 -4.53
CA ALA A 739 -41.78 -6.95 -4.42
C ALA A 739 -41.85 -6.44 -2.96
N PHE A 740 -42.75 -7.01 -2.15
CA PHE A 740 -42.83 -6.74 -0.72
C PHE A 740 -41.54 -7.12 0.02
N ARG A 741 -41.04 -8.34 -0.23
CA ARG A 741 -39.81 -8.83 0.41
C ARG A 741 -38.59 -8.07 -0.09
N LYS A 742 -38.53 -7.68 -1.38
CA LYS A 742 -37.45 -6.83 -1.91
C LYS A 742 -37.44 -5.46 -1.25
N ALA A 743 -38.58 -4.79 -1.16
CA ALA A 743 -38.69 -3.49 -0.50
C ALA A 743 -38.23 -3.55 0.97
N GLN A 744 -38.61 -4.60 1.71
CA GLN A 744 -38.14 -4.79 3.08
C GLN A 744 -36.63 -5.00 3.15
N GLN A 745 -36.06 -5.86 2.31
CA GLN A 745 -34.61 -6.09 2.28
C GLN A 745 -33.81 -4.86 1.86
N TYR A 746 -34.34 -4.03 0.96
CA TYR A 746 -33.72 -2.74 0.63
C TYR A 746 -33.71 -1.83 1.85
N LEU A 747 -34.82 -1.70 2.57
CA LEU A 747 -34.83 -0.93 3.82
C LEU A 747 -33.86 -1.52 4.87
N ASP A 748 -33.82 -2.84 5.02
CA ASP A 748 -32.93 -3.50 5.98
C ASP A 748 -31.46 -3.24 5.60
N PHE A 749 -31.09 -3.40 4.33
CA PHE A 749 -29.74 -3.09 3.85
C PHE A 749 -29.39 -1.62 4.06
N TRP A 750 -30.32 -0.71 3.73
CA TRP A 750 -30.13 0.72 3.92
C TRP A 750 -29.94 1.07 5.40
N GLN A 751 -30.67 0.42 6.31
CA GLN A 751 -30.52 0.58 7.76
C GLN A 751 -29.18 0.04 8.26
N GLU A 752 -28.74 -1.12 7.78
CA GLU A 752 -27.44 -1.69 8.12
C GLU A 752 -26.30 -0.73 7.77
N ILE A 753 -26.31 -0.13 6.58
CA ILE A 753 -25.22 0.76 6.15
C ILE A 753 -25.17 2.09 6.90
N GLN A 754 -26.19 2.46 7.67
CA GLN A 754 -26.21 3.71 8.45
C GLN A 754 -25.10 3.77 9.50
N GLN A 755 -24.64 2.62 9.95
CA GLN A 755 -23.58 2.51 10.95
C GLN A 755 -22.17 2.76 10.35
N ARG A 756 -22.06 3.06 9.05
CA ARG A 756 -20.80 3.18 8.32
C ARG A 756 -20.56 4.65 7.93
N PRO A 757 -19.71 5.39 8.67
CA PRO A 757 -19.60 6.85 8.52
C PRO A 757 -19.02 7.32 7.18
N THR A 758 -18.31 6.44 6.46
CA THR A 758 -17.75 6.74 5.13
C THR A 758 -18.75 6.59 3.99
N VAL A 759 -19.90 5.95 4.24
CA VAL A 759 -20.90 5.65 3.21
C VAL A 759 -21.83 6.84 3.04
N ARG A 760 -21.89 7.38 1.83
CA ARG A 760 -22.71 8.54 1.46
C ARG A 760 -24.12 8.15 1.02
N GLY A 761 -24.28 6.95 0.51
CA GLY A 761 -25.60 6.41 0.17
C GLY A 761 -25.52 5.17 -0.70
N VAL A 762 -26.70 4.65 -1.00
CA VAL A 762 -26.93 3.51 -1.89
C VAL A 762 -27.91 3.89 -2.97
N THR A 763 -27.60 3.54 -4.21
CA THR A 763 -28.58 3.52 -5.31
C THR A 763 -28.87 2.08 -5.68
N TYR A 764 -30.12 1.65 -5.43
CA TYR A 764 -30.56 0.34 -5.87
C TYR A 764 -30.62 0.26 -7.39
N PHE A 765 -30.53 -0.97 -7.90
CA PHE A 765 -30.52 -1.26 -9.32
C PHE A 765 -31.79 -0.75 -10.03
N VAL A 766 -31.66 -0.58 -11.34
CA VAL A 766 -32.44 0.33 -12.20
C VAL A 766 -33.95 0.35 -11.98
N ALA A 767 -34.55 1.52 -12.14
CA ALA A 767 -35.99 1.72 -12.04
C ALA A 767 -36.75 0.91 -13.10
N SER A 768 -36.22 0.87 -14.33
CA SER A 768 -36.71 0.06 -15.43
C SER A 768 -35.59 -0.35 -16.38
N ALA A 769 -35.85 -1.37 -17.21
CA ALA A 769 -34.98 -1.81 -18.28
C ALA A 769 -35.80 -2.55 -19.36
N SER A 770 -35.44 -2.33 -20.62
CA SER A 770 -36.00 -3.04 -21.77
C SER A 770 -35.46 -4.47 -21.91
N ASP A 771 -34.25 -4.73 -21.41
CA ASP A 771 -33.65 -6.06 -21.42
C ASP A 771 -34.44 -7.02 -20.50
N PRO A 772 -34.98 -8.14 -21.05
CA PRO A 772 -35.77 -9.09 -20.27
C PRO A 772 -34.99 -9.74 -19.13
N ASN A 773 -33.64 -9.76 -19.18
CA ASN A 773 -32.80 -10.35 -18.14
C ASN A 773 -32.89 -9.58 -16.82
N PHE A 774 -33.20 -8.28 -16.86
CA PHE A 774 -33.32 -7.44 -15.66
C PHE A 774 -34.73 -7.39 -15.10
N GLN A 775 -35.69 -8.11 -15.70
CA GLN A 775 -37.09 -8.05 -15.29
C GLN A 775 -37.28 -8.37 -13.82
N GLU A 776 -36.45 -9.21 -13.21
CA GLU A 776 -36.60 -9.50 -11.78
C GLU A 776 -36.17 -8.34 -10.88
N GLU A 777 -35.35 -7.41 -11.34
CA GLU A 777 -34.65 -6.41 -10.52
C GLU A 777 -35.24 -4.99 -10.64
N VAL A 778 -36.01 -4.72 -11.69
CA VAL A 778 -36.66 -3.42 -11.94
C VAL A 778 -37.75 -3.08 -10.91
N TRP A 779 -38.04 -1.79 -10.75
CA TRP A 779 -38.94 -1.28 -9.71
C TRP A 779 -40.32 -0.85 -10.23
N VAL A 780 -40.36 -0.24 -11.42
CA VAL A 780 -41.58 0.35 -11.98
C VAL A 780 -42.70 -0.68 -12.05
N GLY A 781 -43.87 -0.29 -11.55
CA GLY A 781 -45.08 -1.12 -11.57
C GLY A 781 -45.12 -2.21 -10.48
N ARG A 782 -44.11 -2.30 -9.61
CA ARG A 782 -44.05 -3.32 -8.54
C ARG A 782 -44.38 -2.79 -7.16
N GLY A 783 -44.51 -1.48 -7.02
CA GLY A 783 -44.84 -0.81 -5.76
C GLY A 783 -43.73 -0.88 -4.71
N ILE A 784 -42.47 -1.03 -5.14
CA ILE A 784 -41.30 -1.04 -4.25
C ILE A 784 -41.06 0.37 -3.70
N GLY A 785 -40.98 1.37 -4.58
CA GLY A 785 -40.77 2.78 -4.21
C GLY A 785 -41.85 3.28 -3.26
N ALA A 786 -43.13 3.04 -3.57
CA ALA A 786 -44.24 3.42 -2.69
C ALA A 786 -44.19 2.75 -1.29
N ARG A 787 -43.55 1.59 -1.16
CA ARG A 787 -43.37 0.93 0.15
C ARG A 787 -42.21 1.54 0.92
N ILE A 788 -41.12 1.84 0.23
CA ILE A 788 -39.95 2.49 0.81
C ILE A 788 -40.31 3.91 1.26
N GLY A 789 -40.87 4.75 0.39
CA GLY A 789 -41.16 6.17 0.72
C GLY A 789 -42.27 6.41 1.75
N ARG A 790 -42.96 5.36 2.20
CA ARG A 790 -43.88 5.40 3.35
C ARG A 790 -43.17 5.22 4.70
N ARG A 791 -41.95 4.71 4.69
CA ARG A 791 -41.08 4.58 5.86
C ARG A 791 -40.03 5.68 5.81
#